data_AF-A0A2N6IG14-F1
#
_entry.id   AF-A0A2N6IG14-F1
#
_cell.length_a   1.000
_cell.length_b   1.000
_cell.length_c   1.000
_cell.angle_alpha   90.00
_cell.angle_beta   90.00
_cell.angle_gamma   90.00
#
_symmetry.space_group_name_H-M   'P 1'
#
loop_
_entity.id
_entity.type
_entity.pdbx_description
1 polymer ?
#
loop_
_entity_poly.entity_id
_entity_poly.type
_entity_poly.pdbx_seq_one_letter_code
_entity_poly.pdbx_strand_id
1 'polypeptide(L)'
;MTRITMQLFPPHLYASCVLAAAALPATLYAQTPALAGHWQFQTATGTTTTNGVDIDLIDTGILDITEERGSLRATISWLDEQGQLTSPRTVNGTPGPAGTVFRHGGKRVSTGRNGKDISTEVTIRWTLQAKGKVLSGVRLVETDESEPKPVTGRRLQERYVPPALPAALPETAASTSARGPSTPAERARVVQMAVAAQHDPLALQERDGAWLSAWIEAIPDLTFGASLTDDWLNTAPTPATREALRFQYLASVMAFQIDHPDQARQQGDCDLAGMQGVLHAYDTLLRQDSRYRSAKLDAALAARRQDRLPAFLATLSGRDARIAGAPSPSGDATARRIVALGTSDPRAMDWLDILSNRFGGRMAGSDAYTHAAQWARMQLQQWGVQAELEEAGAMPVGFNRGPWSGKMLAPREQPLRMATPAYSAGTRGVQQGLATVGPATLEEAQERAAQFKGKWVLIGGENSGGGRDGTSLHKPRAITRVLMEAGALGTIQSGEEPLYAASAAPATWATLPTLPDIKLAAPQYADIRQRLARAEAVTLEFDIRNWFYPGPVTYHNVVARIPGTEKPEEVVLIGAHLDSYDGGTGAADNGGGVSTMLEAMRLLAKSNARPRRSIMLVVFGAEEIGRKGAFAFAERHAGELNNIVMMLNRDGRPGAIDGIAVPTAWKSVFGRVEQALQDIHPVFGFATTINDVPRDASKAMHARAGSDDAVFSLHGVPTPKFTVLGDFDYARVHHTVLDTYENVLPFRSAQQYSAIAIALTAYEVANAPEEISRKGYYRVAPPAQ
;
A
#
# COMPACT_ATOMS: atom_id res chain seq x y z
N MET A 1 12.25 38.80 49.76
CA MET A 1 12.93 37.56 50.21
C MET A 1 12.50 36.48 49.24
N THR A 2 13.30 35.81 48.41
CA THR A 2 14.75 35.68 48.23
C THR A 2 14.95 35.28 46.76
N ARG A 3 15.90 35.91 46.05
CA ARG A 3 16.24 35.56 44.66
C ARG A 3 16.87 34.17 44.61
N ILE A 4 16.39 33.30 43.72
CA ILE A 4 17.20 32.21 43.15
C ILE A 4 17.31 32.47 41.65
N THR A 5 18.55 32.68 41.25
CA THR A 5 19.01 33.00 39.90
C THR A 5 19.11 31.71 39.10
N MET A 6 18.32 31.53 38.04
CA MET A 6 18.64 30.59 36.95
C MET A 6 19.14 31.40 35.76
N GLN A 7 20.36 31.09 35.34
CA GLN A 7 21.08 31.78 34.27
C GLN A 7 20.32 31.71 32.94
N LEU A 8 19.99 32.89 32.42
CA LEU A 8 19.58 33.12 31.04
C LEU A 8 20.75 32.76 30.10
N PHE A 9 20.50 31.90 29.10
CA PHE A 9 21.40 31.72 27.95
C PHE A 9 21.26 32.90 26.98
N PRO A 10 22.34 33.33 26.30
CA PRO A 10 22.30 34.49 25.42
C PRO A 10 21.60 34.17 24.07
N PRO A 11 20.90 35.15 23.46
CA PRO A 11 20.11 35.01 22.21
C PRO A 11 20.94 34.83 20.92
N HIS A 12 22.25 34.58 21.01
CA HIS A 12 23.16 34.61 19.86
C HIS A 12 23.19 33.33 19.00
N LEU A 13 22.42 32.30 19.34
CA LEU A 13 22.35 31.05 18.55
C LEU A 13 21.33 31.09 17.40
N TYR A 14 20.38 32.04 17.39
CA TYR A 14 19.39 32.17 16.31
C TYR A 14 19.95 32.81 15.03
N ALA A 15 20.97 33.68 15.15
CA ALA A 15 21.47 34.48 14.03
C ALA A 15 22.56 33.77 13.19
N SER A 16 23.18 32.70 13.69
CA SER A 16 24.41 32.14 13.11
C SER A 16 24.18 30.97 12.14
N CYS A 17 22.94 30.54 11.89
CA CYS A 17 22.65 29.36 11.08
C CYS A 17 22.33 29.65 9.60
N VAL A 18 22.38 30.91 9.16
CA VAL A 18 22.07 31.30 7.75
C VAL A 18 23.20 30.94 6.77
N LEU A 19 24.36 30.43 7.21
CA LEU A 19 25.56 30.30 6.36
C LEU A 19 26.22 28.91 6.27
N ALA A 20 25.58 27.82 6.69
CA ALA A 20 26.23 26.49 6.68
C ALA A 20 25.39 25.34 6.10
N ALA A 21 24.62 25.60 5.04
CA ALA A 21 23.91 24.56 4.28
C ALA A 21 24.31 24.57 2.81
N ALA A 22 25.62 24.52 2.55
CA ALA A 22 26.17 24.28 1.23
C ALA A 22 27.32 23.27 1.35
N ALA A 23 27.28 22.26 0.48
CA ALA A 23 28.23 21.15 0.29
C ALA A 23 28.10 19.95 1.25
N LEU A 24 27.68 18.80 0.69
CA LEU A 24 28.51 17.58 0.53
C LEU A 24 27.69 16.44 -0.14
N PRO A 25 28.35 15.45 -0.77
CA PRO A 25 27.76 14.53 -1.75
C PRO A 25 27.04 13.32 -1.15
N ALA A 26 26.24 12.67 -2.00
CA ALA A 26 25.53 11.43 -1.73
C ALA A 26 26.48 10.23 -1.60
N THR A 27 26.82 9.84 -0.37
CA THR A 27 27.29 8.49 -0.02
C THR A 27 26.94 8.19 1.45
N LEU A 28 26.54 6.94 1.74
CA LEU A 28 26.11 6.34 3.02
C LEU A 28 24.59 6.37 3.34
N TYR A 29 23.85 5.39 2.81
CA TYR A 29 22.67 4.86 3.50
C TYR A 29 23.05 3.58 4.26
N ALA A 30 23.50 3.75 5.50
CA ALA A 30 23.38 2.78 6.59
C ALA A 30 23.85 3.43 7.89
N GLN A 31 22.91 3.85 8.75
CA GLN A 31 22.91 3.82 10.22
C GLN A 31 21.88 4.84 10.78
N THR A 32 20.74 4.36 11.27
CA THR A 32 19.96 5.10 12.29
C THR A 32 20.62 4.77 13.63
N PRO A 33 21.33 5.73 14.26
CA PRO A 33 20.89 6.25 15.57
C PRO A 33 21.32 7.72 15.83
N ALA A 34 21.08 8.64 14.90
CA ALA A 34 21.42 10.05 15.14
C ALA A 34 20.37 10.78 16.00
N LEU A 35 19.07 10.46 15.82
CA LEU A 35 17.95 11.26 16.36
C LEU A 35 17.29 10.69 17.62
N ALA A 36 17.37 9.38 17.87
CA ALA A 36 16.84 8.77 19.10
C ALA A 36 17.57 9.33 20.35
N GLY A 37 16.81 9.68 21.38
CA GLY A 37 17.32 10.27 22.62
C GLY A 37 16.31 11.17 23.34
N HIS A 38 16.74 11.68 24.49
CA HIS A 38 16.00 12.64 25.31
C HIS A 38 16.49 14.06 25.01
N TRP A 39 15.61 14.90 24.48
CA TRP A 39 15.95 16.23 23.99
C TRP A 39 15.14 17.29 24.71
N GLN A 40 15.80 18.40 25.06
CA GLN A 40 15.12 19.66 25.29
C GLN A 40 15.06 20.42 23.98
N PHE A 41 13.91 20.97 23.62
CA PHE A 41 13.76 21.78 22.42
C PHE A 41 13.11 23.13 22.72
N GLN A 42 13.30 24.06 21.80
CA GLN A 42 12.61 25.35 21.74
C GLN A 42 12.12 25.57 20.31
N THR A 43 10.92 26.13 20.16
CA THR A 43 10.35 26.48 18.85
C THR A 43 9.28 27.56 19.01
N ALA A 44 9.08 28.36 17.96
CA ALA A 44 8.00 29.32 17.95
C ALA A 44 6.64 28.62 17.74
N THR A 45 5.66 28.96 18.56
CA THR A 45 4.29 28.39 18.50
C THR A 45 3.23 29.42 18.14
N GLY A 46 3.56 30.70 18.24
CA GLY A 46 2.76 31.83 17.80
C GLY A 46 3.61 33.09 17.63
N THR A 47 2.96 34.21 17.30
CA THR A 47 3.61 35.51 17.13
C THR A 47 2.70 36.57 17.78
N THR A 48 3.28 37.52 18.50
CA THR A 48 2.56 38.66 19.09
C THR A 48 3.15 39.96 18.58
N THR A 49 2.31 40.96 18.32
CA THR A 49 2.76 42.27 17.85
C THR A 49 2.84 43.23 19.03
N THR A 50 4.05 43.71 19.35
CA THR A 50 4.26 44.73 20.38
C THR A 50 4.92 45.94 19.72
N ASN A 51 4.29 47.12 19.82
CA ASN A 51 4.78 48.37 19.21
C ASN A 51 5.05 48.28 17.70
N GLY A 52 4.23 47.51 16.96
CA GLY A 52 4.35 47.36 15.50
C GLY A 52 5.48 46.42 15.03
N VAL A 53 6.10 45.68 15.96
CA VAL A 53 7.08 44.64 15.66
C VAL A 53 6.50 43.29 16.07
N ASP A 54 6.55 42.34 15.14
CA ASP A 54 6.14 40.96 15.38
C ASP A 54 7.24 40.20 16.13
N ILE A 55 6.86 39.62 17.27
CA ILE A 55 7.74 38.87 18.15
C ILE A 55 7.20 37.44 18.24
N ASP A 56 8.02 36.46 17.87
CA ASP A 56 7.66 35.05 18.00
C ASP A 56 7.59 34.65 19.49
N LEU A 57 6.47 34.02 19.86
CA LEU A 57 6.29 33.38 21.15
C LEU A 57 7.04 32.05 21.12
N ILE A 58 8.12 31.97 21.91
CA ILE A 58 8.99 30.79 21.97
C ILE A 58 8.52 29.89 23.11
N ASP A 59 8.04 28.71 22.74
CA ASP A 59 7.76 27.65 23.70
C ASP A 59 8.93 26.70 23.80
N THR A 60 9.03 26.08 24.97
CA THR A 60 10.08 25.11 25.30
C THR A 60 9.47 23.81 25.77
N GLY A 61 10.14 22.70 25.50
CA GLY A 61 9.60 21.39 25.79
C GLY A 61 10.63 20.27 25.79
N ILE A 62 10.13 19.07 26.03
CA ILE A 62 10.87 17.82 26.03
C ILE A 62 10.38 16.94 24.90
N LEU A 63 11.33 16.32 24.22
CA LEU A 63 11.11 15.39 23.13
C LEU A 63 11.87 14.10 23.42
N ASP A 64 11.12 13.03 23.65
CA ASP A 64 11.64 11.68 23.86
C ASP A 64 11.46 10.87 22.58
N ILE A 65 12.56 10.60 21.87
CA ILE A 65 12.53 9.83 20.62
C ILE A 65 13.11 8.44 20.87
N THR A 66 12.30 7.41 20.68
CA THR A 66 12.68 6.00 20.73
C THR A 66 12.65 5.40 19.32
N GLU A 67 13.42 4.34 19.12
CA GLU A 67 13.39 3.54 17.88
C GLU A 67 12.74 2.20 18.17
N GLU A 68 11.70 1.85 17.40
CA GLU A 68 11.01 0.56 17.46
C GLU A 68 10.91 -0.01 16.04
N ARG A 69 11.56 -1.15 15.78
CA ARG A 69 11.47 -1.91 14.50
C ARG A 69 11.79 -1.06 13.25
N GLY A 70 12.81 -0.20 13.33
CA GLY A 70 13.24 0.66 12.22
C GLY A 70 12.36 1.90 11.98
N SER A 71 11.38 2.15 12.86
CA SER A 71 10.58 3.37 12.90
C SER A 71 10.89 4.17 14.15
N LEU A 72 10.97 5.49 14.04
CA LEU A 72 11.17 6.37 15.19
C LEU A 72 9.81 6.75 15.78
N ARG A 73 9.65 6.71 17.09
CA ARG A 73 8.48 7.22 17.80
C ARG A 73 8.93 8.35 18.70
N ALA A 74 8.24 9.48 18.67
CA ALA A 74 8.52 10.60 19.55
C ALA A 74 7.38 10.84 20.53
N THR A 75 7.72 11.26 21.74
CA THR A 75 6.80 11.77 22.75
C THR A 75 7.12 13.23 23.00
N ILE A 76 6.13 14.10 22.81
CA ILE A 76 6.28 15.56 22.89
C ILE A 76 5.55 16.07 24.14
N SER A 77 6.27 16.77 25.01
CA SER A 77 5.72 17.45 26.20
C SER A 77 6.19 18.91 26.24
N TRP A 78 5.28 19.85 26.53
CA TRP A 78 5.59 21.28 26.63
C TRP A 78 5.79 21.67 28.09
N LEU A 79 6.58 22.72 28.35
CA LEU A 79 6.61 23.37 29.65
C LEU A 79 5.50 24.41 29.71
N ASP A 80 4.65 24.34 30.73
CA ASP A 80 3.65 25.36 31.01
C ASP A 80 4.27 26.62 31.66
N GLU A 81 3.44 27.63 31.95
CA GLU A 81 3.86 28.89 32.56
C GLU A 81 4.51 28.72 33.95
N GLN A 82 4.26 27.58 34.62
CA GLN A 82 4.82 27.21 35.91
C GLN A 82 6.06 26.29 35.77
N GLY A 83 6.47 25.98 34.53
CA GLY A 83 7.62 25.13 34.22
C GLY A 83 7.37 23.64 34.46
N GLN A 84 6.12 23.19 34.50
CA GLN A 84 5.74 21.77 34.59
C GLN A 84 5.47 21.18 33.20
N LEU A 85 5.68 19.88 33.03
CA LEU A 85 5.45 19.20 31.75
C LEU A 85 3.96 18.91 31.54
N THR A 86 3.44 19.31 30.38
CA THR A 86 2.10 18.93 29.93
C THR A 86 2.01 17.44 29.64
N SER A 87 0.78 16.89 29.60
CA SER A 87 0.56 15.50 29.20
C SER A 87 1.21 15.18 27.84
N PRO A 88 1.99 14.09 27.74
CA PRO A 88 2.75 13.76 26.55
C PRO A 88 1.88 13.42 25.35
N ARG A 89 2.32 13.82 24.16
CA ARG A 89 1.72 13.41 22.88
C ARG A 89 2.65 12.48 22.12
N THR A 90 2.17 11.29 21.78
CA THR A 90 2.96 10.28 21.06
C THR A 90 2.72 10.35 19.55
N VAL A 91 3.79 10.33 18.78
CA VAL A 91 3.78 10.46 17.32
C VAL A 91 4.77 9.50 16.66
N ASN A 92 4.41 8.94 15.52
CA ASN A 92 5.31 8.11 14.73
C ASN A 92 6.07 8.97 13.71
N GLY A 93 7.33 8.63 13.50
CA GLY A 93 8.31 9.31 12.67
C GLY A 93 8.55 8.56 11.37
N THR A 94 8.54 9.30 10.26
CA THR A 94 8.88 8.79 8.93
C THR A 94 10.24 9.37 8.52
N PRO A 95 11.26 8.53 8.24
CA PRO A 95 12.55 9.02 7.77
C PRO A 95 12.44 9.79 6.45
N GLY A 96 13.19 10.88 6.30
CA GLY A 96 13.22 11.69 5.09
C GLY A 96 14.57 12.39 4.87
N PRO A 97 14.83 12.92 3.65
CA PRO A 97 16.14 13.45 3.27
C PRO A 97 16.56 14.73 4.03
N ALA A 98 15.61 15.44 4.65
CA ALA A 98 15.86 16.63 5.47
C ALA A 98 15.78 16.37 6.99
N GLY A 99 15.58 15.11 7.40
CA GLY A 99 15.31 14.71 8.78
C GLY A 99 14.10 13.77 8.89
N THR A 100 13.85 13.26 10.10
CA THR A 100 12.67 12.44 10.40
C THR A 100 11.44 13.33 10.61
N VAL A 101 10.34 12.96 9.98
CA VAL A 101 9.09 13.72 10.01
C VAL A 101 8.11 13.11 11.00
N PHE A 102 7.63 13.90 11.97
CA PHE A 102 6.59 13.53 12.93
C PHE A 102 5.34 14.38 12.70
N ARG A 103 4.15 13.79 12.79
CA ARG A 103 2.87 14.50 12.60
C ARG A 103 1.87 14.23 13.73
N HIS A 104 1.16 15.26 14.17
CA HIS A 104 0.02 15.11 15.07
C HIS A 104 -1.06 16.17 14.84
N GLY A 105 -2.29 15.85 15.27
CA GLY A 105 -3.36 16.83 15.40
C GLY A 105 -3.09 17.82 16.55
N GLY A 106 -3.51 19.06 16.36
CA GLY A 106 -3.42 20.15 17.32
C GLY A 106 -4.65 21.06 17.22
N LYS A 107 -4.79 21.96 18.19
CA LYS A 107 -5.77 23.03 18.13
C LYS A 107 -5.01 24.35 18.09
N ARG A 108 -5.31 25.19 17.10
CA ARG A 108 -4.83 26.56 17.03
C ARG A 108 -5.93 27.46 17.56
N VAL A 109 -5.60 28.33 18.50
CA VAL A 109 -6.51 29.38 18.98
C VAL A 109 -6.04 30.69 18.36
N SER A 110 -6.95 31.39 17.67
CA SER A 110 -6.71 32.74 17.17
C SER A 110 -7.72 33.69 17.79
N THR A 111 -7.25 34.82 18.32
CA THR A 111 -8.12 35.86 18.85
C THR A 111 -8.48 36.83 17.72
N GLY A 112 -9.76 36.90 17.36
CA GLY A 112 -10.24 37.83 16.33
C GLY A 112 -10.14 39.30 16.78
N ARG A 113 -10.23 40.26 15.85
CA ARG A 113 -10.19 41.72 16.13
C ARG A 113 -11.25 42.20 17.14
N ASN A 114 -12.25 41.38 17.40
CA ASN A 114 -13.38 41.55 18.30
C ASN A 114 -13.17 40.82 19.66
N GLY A 115 -11.95 40.35 19.96
CA GLY A 115 -11.56 39.79 21.25
C GLY A 115 -12.10 38.39 21.54
N LYS A 116 -12.63 37.69 20.53
CA LYS A 116 -13.21 36.36 20.67
C LYS A 116 -12.26 35.30 20.10
N ASP A 117 -11.99 34.27 20.89
CA ASP A 117 -11.11 33.17 20.50
C ASP A 117 -11.83 32.18 19.57
N ILE A 118 -11.18 31.85 18.46
CA ILE A 118 -11.61 30.85 17.49
C ILE A 118 -10.61 29.69 17.55
N SER A 119 -11.10 28.50 17.90
CA SER A 119 -10.28 27.28 17.92
C SER A 119 -10.48 26.50 16.62
N THR A 120 -9.38 26.23 15.90
CA THR A 120 -9.37 25.46 14.65
C THR A 120 -8.51 24.21 14.84
N GLU A 121 -8.99 23.06 14.36
CA GLU A 121 -8.17 21.84 14.31
C GLU A 121 -7.15 21.92 13.19
N VAL A 122 -5.91 21.57 13.50
CA VAL A 122 -4.78 21.69 12.58
C VAL A 122 -3.88 20.45 12.67
N THR A 123 -3.17 20.12 11.59
CA THR A 123 -2.07 19.15 11.66
C THR A 123 -0.75 19.88 11.86
N ILE A 124 0.08 19.42 12.79
CA ILE A 124 1.41 19.96 13.07
C ILE A 124 2.45 18.91 12.63
N ARG A 125 3.36 19.34 11.76
CA ARG A 125 4.51 18.58 11.26
C ARG A 125 5.79 19.07 11.91
N TRP A 126 6.63 18.13 12.33
CA TRP A 126 7.99 18.38 12.79
C TRP A 126 8.95 17.64 11.88
N THR A 127 9.92 18.33 11.29
CA THR A 127 11.02 17.70 10.55
C THR A 127 12.29 17.90 11.35
N LEU A 128 12.81 16.83 11.94
CA LEU A 128 13.89 16.90 12.93
C LEU A 128 15.09 16.08 12.49
N GLN A 129 16.27 16.61 12.76
CA GLN A 129 17.54 15.94 12.58
C GLN A 129 18.46 16.25 13.75
N ALA A 130 19.44 15.39 13.95
CA ALA A 130 20.38 15.53 15.05
C ALA A 130 21.81 15.29 14.57
N LYS A 131 22.72 16.12 15.09
CA LYS A 131 24.17 15.95 14.91
C LYS A 131 24.82 16.01 16.29
N GLY A 132 25.19 14.84 16.81
CA GLY A 132 25.70 14.70 18.19
C GLY A 132 24.67 15.13 19.24
N LYS A 133 25.00 16.16 20.04
CA LYS A 133 24.14 16.69 21.12
C LYS A 133 23.20 17.81 20.68
N VAL A 134 23.18 18.16 19.39
CA VAL A 134 22.37 19.25 18.84
C VAL A 134 21.21 18.69 18.02
N LEU A 135 19.99 19.09 18.39
CA LEU A 135 18.75 18.89 17.64
C LEU A 135 18.51 20.14 16.79
N SER A 136 18.18 19.94 15.53
CA SER A 136 17.78 21.02 14.62
C SER A 136 16.63 20.54 13.74
N GLY A 137 15.78 21.46 13.32
CA GLY A 137 14.65 21.10 12.47
C GLY A 137 13.67 22.24 12.30
N VAL A 138 12.47 21.90 11.85
CA VAL A 138 11.38 22.85 11.67
C VAL A 138 10.06 22.27 12.15
N ARG A 139 9.21 23.14 12.69
CA ARG A 139 7.82 22.88 13.06
C ARG A 139 6.92 23.68 12.12
N LEU A 140 5.94 23.01 11.51
CA LEU A 140 5.03 23.58 10.53
C LEU A 140 3.58 23.19 10.87
N VAL A 141 2.65 24.13 10.77
CA VAL A 141 1.22 23.83 10.81
C VAL A 141 0.76 23.59 9.37
N GLU A 142 0.40 22.36 9.01
CA GLU A 142 0.20 21.93 7.61
C GLU A 142 -1.07 22.50 6.95
N THR A 143 -2.00 23.01 7.75
CA THR A 143 -3.33 23.47 7.29
C THR A 143 -3.37 24.96 6.98
N ASP A 144 -2.28 25.69 7.24
CA ASP A 144 -2.12 27.12 6.93
C ASP A 144 -0.76 27.37 6.27
N GLU A 145 -0.67 28.47 5.53
CA GLU A 145 0.52 28.97 4.83
C GLU A 145 1.58 29.58 5.77
N SER A 146 1.68 29.07 7.00
CA SER A 146 2.66 29.57 7.98
C SER A 146 4.08 29.19 7.58
N GLU A 147 5.03 30.13 7.74
CA GLU A 147 6.45 29.84 7.61
C GLU A 147 6.87 28.72 8.59
N PRO A 148 7.69 27.75 8.14
CA PRO A 148 8.26 26.75 9.05
C PRO A 148 9.04 27.43 10.17
N LYS A 149 8.63 27.19 11.42
CA LYS A 149 9.30 27.76 12.58
C LYS A 149 10.50 26.89 12.96
N PRO A 150 11.69 27.47 13.15
CA PRO A 150 12.86 26.69 13.50
C PRO A 150 12.66 25.98 14.85
N VAL A 151 13.18 24.76 14.91
CA VAL A 151 13.27 23.95 16.13
C VAL A 151 14.75 23.80 16.42
N THR A 152 15.16 24.22 17.61
CA THR A 152 16.51 23.98 18.11
C THR A 152 16.41 23.24 19.42
N GLY A 153 17.38 22.38 19.69
CA GLY A 153 17.36 21.63 20.93
C GLY A 153 18.70 21.02 21.28
N ARG A 154 18.81 20.58 22.53
CA ARG A 154 20.00 19.94 23.07
C ARG A 154 19.64 18.62 23.73
N ARG A 155 20.48 17.62 23.51
CA ARG A 155 20.34 16.32 24.16
C ARG A 155 20.63 16.46 25.66
N LEU A 156 19.69 16.07 26.51
CA LEU A 156 19.78 16.24 27.96
C LEU A 156 20.54 15.10 28.65
N GLN A 157 20.47 13.86 28.16
CA GLN A 157 21.25 12.70 28.65
C GLN A 157 21.54 11.69 27.53
N GLU A 158 22.65 10.94 27.63
CA GLU A 158 23.04 9.89 26.67
C GLU A 158 22.29 8.55 26.87
N ARG A 159 21.46 8.42 27.91
CA ARG A 159 20.53 7.30 28.11
C ARG A 159 19.26 7.81 28.80
N TYR A 160 18.09 7.50 28.23
CA TYR A 160 16.80 7.67 28.88
C TYR A 160 16.59 6.52 29.88
N VAL A 161 16.40 6.83 31.17
CA VAL A 161 15.86 5.93 32.19
C VAL A 161 14.61 6.62 32.73
N PRO A 162 13.39 6.08 32.57
CA PRO A 162 12.17 6.78 32.96
C PRO A 162 12.04 6.89 34.50
N PRO A 163 11.48 7.99 35.03
CA PRO A 163 11.20 8.13 36.46
C PRO A 163 9.98 7.30 36.89
N ALA A 164 10.05 6.72 38.08
CA ALA A 164 8.97 5.94 38.69
C ALA A 164 7.76 6.83 39.02
N LEU A 165 6.57 6.46 38.52
CA LEU A 165 5.29 7.06 38.92
C LEU A 165 4.81 6.47 40.26
N PRO A 166 4.11 7.27 41.10
CA PRO A 166 3.71 6.88 42.45
C PRO A 166 2.57 5.87 42.44
N ALA A 167 2.52 5.09 43.52
CA ALA A 167 1.74 3.86 43.68
C ALA A 167 0.25 4.00 43.31
N ALA A 168 -0.14 3.33 42.22
CA ALA A 168 -1.48 2.80 42.08
C ALA A 168 -1.52 1.40 42.72
N LEU A 169 -2.55 1.17 43.53
CA LEU A 169 -2.86 -0.09 44.22
C LEU A 169 -3.07 -1.25 43.22
N PRO A 170 -2.93 -2.50 43.68
CA PRO A 170 -2.30 -3.56 42.91
C PRO A 170 -3.27 -4.18 41.91
N GLU A 171 -3.02 -3.97 40.62
CA GLU A 171 -3.47 -4.90 39.59
C GLU A 171 -2.27 -5.72 39.12
N THR A 172 -2.40 -7.02 39.34
CA THR A 172 -1.42 -8.06 39.04
C THR A 172 -1.13 -8.12 37.55
N ALA A 173 -0.04 -7.51 37.10
CA ALA A 173 0.48 -7.67 35.74
C ALA A 173 2.01 -7.87 35.77
N ALA A 174 2.44 -9.04 35.31
CA ALA A 174 3.84 -9.43 35.18
C ALA A 174 4.59 -8.45 34.27
N SER A 175 5.74 -7.95 34.74
CA SER A 175 6.62 -7.06 33.97
C SER A 175 7.35 -7.83 32.87
N THR A 176 7.29 -7.36 31.63
CA THR A 176 8.22 -7.77 30.57
C THR A 176 9.34 -6.74 30.44
N SER A 177 10.53 -7.05 30.95
CA SER A 177 11.75 -6.31 30.68
C SER A 177 12.13 -6.42 29.19
N ALA A 178 12.57 -5.34 28.57
CA ALA A 178 13.12 -5.38 27.21
C ALA A 178 14.40 -6.22 27.22
N ARG A 179 14.41 -7.29 26.42
CA ARG A 179 15.45 -8.32 26.38
C ARG A 179 16.75 -7.81 25.74
N GLY A 180 17.90 -8.23 26.25
CA GLY A 180 19.23 -7.95 25.67
C GLY A 180 19.56 -8.82 24.43
N PRO A 181 20.74 -8.66 23.81
CA PRO A 181 21.18 -9.50 22.70
C PRO A 181 21.26 -10.99 23.09
N SER A 182 21.20 -11.87 22.10
CA SER A 182 21.31 -13.30 22.31
C SER A 182 22.62 -13.71 22.99
N THR A 183 22.53 -14.61 23.96
CA THR A 183 23.69 -15.16 24.68
C THR A 183 24.38 -16.27 23.86
N PRO A 184 25.67 -16.57 24.12
CA PRO A 184 26.36 -17.69 23.47
C PRO A 184 25.66 -19.04 23.66
N ALA A 185 25.05 -19.28 24.83
CA ALA A 185 24.32 -20.52 25.11
C ALA A 185 23.03 -20.63 24.28
N GLU A 186 22.29 -19.53 24.12
CA GLU A 186 21.11 -19.49 23.25
C GLU A 186 21.48 -19.69 21.78
N ARG A 187 22.55 -19.04 21.32
CA ARG A 187 23.08 -19.22 19.95
C ARG A 187 23.46 -20.67 19.69
N ALA A 188 24.20 -21.29 20.61
CA ALA A 188 24.56 -22.70 20.51
C ALA A 188 23.32 -23.62 20.48
N ARG A 189 22.29 -23.32 21.29
CA ARG A 189 21.02 -24.06 21.28
C ARG A 189 20.33 -23.97 19.91
N VAL A 190 20.31 -22.80 19.28
CA VAL A 190 19.68 -22.60 17.96
C VAL A 190 20.41 -23.36 16.86
N VAL A 191 21.75 -23.31 16.84
CA VAL A 191 22.55 -24.09 15.88
C VAL A 191 22.32 -25.59 16.05
N GLN A 192 22.32 -26.09 17.30
CA GLN A 192 22.02 -27.50 17.58
C GLN A 192 20.61 -27.89 17.17
N MET A 193 19.63 -27.03 17.44
CA MET A 193 18.23 -27.24 17.06
C MET A 193 18.06 -27.33 15.55
N ALA A 194 18.74 -26.49 14.76
CA ALA A 194 18.69 -26.53 13.30
C ALA A 194 19.19 -27.86 12.73
N VAL A 195 20.21 -28.47 13.33
CA VAL A 195 20.74 -29.79 12.93
C VAL A 195 19.85 -30.93 13.43
N ALA A 196 19.38 -30.86 14.68
CA ALA A 196 18.52 -31.89 15.27
C ALA A 196 17.19 -32.01 14.52
N ALA A 197 16.61 -30.89 14.11
CA ALA A 197 15.34 -30.85 13.38
C ALA A 197 15.42 -31.49 11.98
N GLN A 198 16.61 -31.64 11.39
CA GLN A 198 16.78 -32.39 10.13
C GLN A 198 16.53 -33.90 10.30
N HIS A 199 16.69 -34.41 11.52
CA HIS A 199 16.60 -35.84 11.84
C HIS A 199 15.25 -36.22 12.48
N ASP A 200 14.65 -35.31 13.26
CA ASP A 200 13.34 -35.52 13.87
C ASP A 200 12.52 -34.21 13.89
N PRO A 201 12.04 -33.73 12.73
CA PRO A 201 11.46 -32.39 12.59
C PRO A 201 10.17 -32.20 13.37
N LEU A 202 9.33 -33.24 13.48
CA LEU A 202 8.04 -33.16 14.16
C LEU A 202 8.21 -33.05 15.68
N ALA A 203 9.01 -33.94 16.28
CA ALA A 203 9.23 -33.92 17.73
C ALA A 203 9.97 -32.64 18.18
N LEU A 204 10.91 -32.15 17.37
CA LEU A 204 11.63 -30.91 17.66
C LEU A 204 10.72 -29.69 17.58
N GLN A 205 9.85 -29.62 16.57
CA GLN A 205 8.88 -28.53 16.46
C GLN A 205 7.91 -28.53 17.64
N GLU A 206 7.39 -29.69 18.06
CA GLU A 206 6.49 -29.81 19.20
C GLU A 206 7.17 -29.37 20.51
N ARG A 207 8.44 -29.77 20.71
CA ARG A 207 9.19 -29.48 21.94
C ARG A 207 9.71 -28.04 22.01
N ASP A 208 10.26 -27.51 20.93
CA ASP A 208 11.05 -26.27 20.93
C ASP A 208 10.45 -25.13 20.07
N GLY A 209 9.39 -25.38 19.30
CA GLY A 209 8.83 -24.42 18.34
C GLY A 209 8.35 -23.11 18.99
N ALA A 210 7.63 -23.21 20.11
CA ALA A 210 7.17 -22.04 20.86
C ALA A 210 8.35 -21.22 21.42
N TRP A 211 9.40 -21.90 21.89
CA TRP A 211 10.60 -21.23 22.39
C TRP A 211 11.33 -20.49 21.28
N LEU A 212 11.57 -21.13 20.13
CA LEU A 212 12.26 -20.50 19.00
C LEU A 212 11.50 -19.27 18.50
N SER A 213 10.18 -19.36 18.36
CA SER A 213 9.34 -18.25 17.89
C SER A 213 9.42 -17.05 18.84
N ALA A 214 9.23 -17.28 20.15
CA ALA A 214 9.36 -16.23 21.16
C ALA A 214 10.80 -15.67 21.24
N TRP A 215 11.80 -16.53 21.02
CA TRP A 215 13.20 -16.13 21.01
C TRP A 215 13.51 -15.20 19.83
N ILE A 216 13.07 -15.52 18.61
CA ILE A 216 13.24 -14.69 17.41
C ILE A 216 12.56 -13.33 17.59
N GLU A 217 11.35 -13.30 18.12
CA GLU A 217 10.60 -12.05 18.34
C GLU A 217 11.26 -11.12 19.36
N ALA A 218 11.99 -11.69 20.32
CA ALA A 218 12.54 -10.93 21.45
C ALA A 218 14.03 -10.58 21.32
N ILE A 219 14.79 -11.19 20.40
CA ILE A 219 16.21 -10.82 20.21
C ILE A 219 16.37 -9.57 19.33
N PRO A 220 17.26 -8.63 19.69
CA PRO A 220 17.52 -7.44 18.88
C PRO A 220 18.68 -7.60 17.88
N ASP A 221 19.49 -8.65 17.97
CA ASP A 221 20.79 -8.78 17.29
C ASP A 221 20.80 -9.70 16.07
N LEU A 222 19.72 -10.42 15.79
CA LEU A 222 19.49 -11.17 14.56
C LEU A 222 18.20 -10.68 13.91
N THR A 223 18.12 -10.79 12.58
CA THR A 223 16.99 -10.23 11.83
C THR A 223 16.28 -11.31 11.03
N PHE A 224 14.97 -11.45 11.24
CA PHE A 224 14.12 -12.23 10.36
C PHE A 224 13.28 -11.29 9.49
N GLY A 225 13.62 -11.18 8.21
CA GLY A 225 12.88 -10.38 7.23
C GLY A 225 11.71 -11.16 6.63
N ALA A 226 10.74 -10.44 6.06
CA ALA A 226 9.70 -11.07 5.24
C ALA A 226 10.36 -11.82 4.07
N SER A 227 10.04 -13.09 3.92
CA SER A 227 10.65 -13.98 2.94
C SER A 227 9.58 -14.73 2.17
N LEU A 228 9.69 -14.71 0.83
CA LEU A 228 8.84 -15.51 -0.04
C LEU A 228 9.00 -17.00 0.21
N THR A 229 10.15 -17.41 0.74
CA THR A 229 10.39 -18.81 1.10
C THR A 229 9.56 -19.20 2.33
N ASP A 230 9.48 -18.35 3.36
CA ASP A 230 8.62 -18.58 4.53
C ASP A 230 7.14 -18.63 4.09
N ASP A 231 6.71 -17.66 3.27
CA ASP A 231 5.35 -17.61 2.74
C ASP A 231 5.02 -18.86 1.91
N TRP A 232 5.93 -19.28 1.03
CA TRP A 232 5.76 -20.48 0.20
C TRP A 232 5.64 -21.77 1.03
N LEU A 233 6.28 -21.85 2.20
CA LEU A 233 6.16 -23.01 3.10
C LEU A 233 4.77 -23.13 3.73
N ASN A 234 3.99 -22.05 3.83
CA ASN A 234 2.61 -22.10 4.31
C ASN A 234 1.71 -23.00 3.46
N THR A 235 2.11 -23.36 2.24
CA THR A 235 1.35 -24.27 1.37
C THR A 235 1.78 -25.74 1.46
N ALA A 236 2.48 -26.14 2.53
CA ALA A 236 2.88 -27.54 2.78
C ALA A 236 1.67 -28.47 3.02
N PRO A 237 1.79 -29.79 2.71
CA PRO A 237 0.65 -30.70 2.50
C PRO A 237 -0.17 -31.05 3.74
N THR A 238 0.38 -30.92 4.95
CA THR A 238 -0.38 -31.10 6.20
C THR A 238 -0.04 -29.99 7.20
N PRO A 239 -0.94 -29.63 8.14
CA PRO A 239 -0.64 -28.64 9.17
C PRO A 239 0.61 -28.96 9.99
N ALA A 240 0.76 -30.21 10.44
CA ALA A 240 1.93 -30.64 11.21
C ALA A 240 3.23 -30.53 10.39
N THR A 241 3.19 -30.93 9.11
CA THR A 241 4.34 -30.76 8.20
C THR A 241 4.64 -29.28 7.95
N ARG A 242 3.62 -28.45 7.79
CA ARG A 242 3.76 -27.00 7.59
C ARG A 242 4.47 -26.35 8.77
N GLU A 243 4.03 -26.63 9.99
CA GLU A 243 4.65 -26.12 11.20
C GLU A 243 6.10 -26.61 11.35
N ALA A 244 6.34 -27.90 11.12
CA ALA A 244 7.67 -28.49 11.25
C ALA A 244 8.67 -27.96 10.20
N LEU A 245 8.24 -27.83 8.93
CA LEU A 245 9.10 -27.28 7.87
C LEU A 245 9.35 -25.78 8.08
N ARG A 246 8.36 -25.03 8.54
CA ARG A 246 8.54 -23.62 8.90
C ARG A 246 9.49 -23.45 10.09
N PHE A 247 9.34 -24.29 11.12
CA PHE A 247 10.26 -24.34 12.24
C PHE A 247 11.69 -24.63 11.79
N GLN A 248 11.88 -25.65 10.94
CA GLN A 248 13.19 -25.99 10.37
C GLN A 248 13.78 -24.80 9.58
N TYR A 249 12.96 -24.14 8.76
CA TYR A 249 13.37 -22.96 8.01
C TYR A 249 13.90 -21.86 8.94
N LEU A 250 13.12 -21.48 9.95
CA LEU A 250 13.49 -20.45 10.92
C LEU A 250 14.78 -20.83 11.67
N ALA A 251 14.88 -22.07 12.15
CA ALA A 251 16.07 -22.55 12.86
C ALA A 251 17.31 -22.49 11.97
N SER A 252 17.20 -22.91 10.71
CA SER A 252 18.30 -22.88 9.74
C SER A 252 18.71 -21.47 9.34
N VAL A 253 17.77 -20.54 9.14
CA VAL A 253 18.08 -19.13 8.89
C VAL A 253 18.84 -18.52 10.07
N MET A 254 18.36 -18.74 11.30
CA MET A 254 19.02 -18.21 12.49
C MET A 254 20.40 -18.83 12.72
N ALA A 255 20.55 -20.14 12.52
CA ALA A 255 21.86 -20.80 12.59
C ALA A 255 22.85 -20.23 11.55
N PHE A 256 22.38 -20.01 10.32
CA PHE A 256 23.20 -19.40 9.28
C PHE A 256 23.68 -17.99 9.65
N GLN A 257 22.79 -17.14 10.18
CA GLN A 257 23.19 -15.80 10.63
C GLN A 257 24.17 -15.82 11.81
N ILE A 258 24.08 -16.83 12.67
CA ILE A 258 25.02 -17.03 13.79
C ILE A 258 26.41 -17.42 13.26
N ASP A 259 26.48 -18.33 12.29
CA ASP A 259 27.73 -18.84 11.73
C ASP A 259 28.36 -17.88 10.71
N HIS A 260 27.55 -17.07 10.03
CA HIS A 260 27.95 -16.15 8.97
C HIS A 260 27.44 -14.72 9.22
N PRO A 261 27.92 -14.03 10.27
CA PRO A 261 27.41 -12.71 10.66
C PRO A 261 27.56 -11.65 9.56
N ASP A 262 28.57 -11.75 8.71
CA ASP A 262 28.80 -10.84 7.58
C ASP A 262 27.76 -10.99 6.45
N GLN A 263 27.09 -12.15 6.39
CA GLN A 263 26.05 -12.47 5.40
C GLN A 263 24.65 -12.44 5.99
N ALA A 264 24.50 -12.12 7.28
CA ALA A 264 23.23 -12.22 7.99
C ALA A 264 22.09 -11.34 7.44
N ARG A 265 22.44 -10.33 6.62
CA ARG A 265 21.49 -9.42 5.96
C ARG A 265 21.25 -9.76 4.49
N GLN A 266 21.91 -10.78 3.95
CA GLN A 266 21.73 -11.23 2.58
C GLN A 266 20.56 -12.21 2.54
N GLN A 267 19.36 -11.71 2.22
CA GLN A 267 18.14 -12.51 2.25
C GLN A 267 18.22 -13.76 1.38
N GLY A 268 18.87 -13.68 0.20
CA GLY A 268 19.05 -14.84 -0.68
C GLY A 268 19.87 -15.97 -0.06
N ASP A 269 20.93 -15.64 0.68
CA ASP A 269 21.77 -16.63 1.36
C ASP A 269 21.03 -17.25 2.55
N CYS A 270 20.31 -16.40 3.31
CA CYS A 270 19.43 -16.85 4.40
C CYS A 270 18.34 -17.80 3.89
N ASP A 271 17.63 -17.42 2.83
CA ASP A 271 16.58 -18.24 2.20
C ASP A 271 17.15 -19.57 1.68
N LEU A 272 18.34 -19.55 1.07
CA LEU A 272 19.03 -20.75 0.59
C LEU A 272 19.38 -21.70 1.75
N ALA A 273 19.98 -21.19 2.82
CA ALA A 273 20.31 -21.98 4.00
C ALA A 273 19.05 -22.54 4.68
N GLY A 274 18.01 -21.72 4.81
CA GLY A 274 16.69 -22.10 5.29
C GLY A 274 16.11 -23.26 4.47
N MET A 275 16.04 -23.11 3.14
CA MET A 275 15.51 -24.12 2.24
C MET A 275 16.36 -25.41 2.23
N GLN A 276 17.68 -25.31 2.34
CA GLN A 276 18.53 -26.49 2.48
C GLN A 276 18.16 -27.30 3.72
N GLY A 277 17.94 -26.64 4.87
CA GLY A 277 17.45 -27.28 6.10
C GLY A 277 16.08 -27.95 5.90
N VAL A 278 15.13 -27.22 5.31
CA VAL A 278 13.79 -27.73 4.98
C VAL A 278 13.86 -29.00 4.15
N LEU A 279 14.69 -29.02 3.09
CA LEU A 279 14.79 -30.18 2.20
C LEU A 279 15.45 -31.40 2.87
N HIS A 280 16.30 -31.20 3.87
CA HIS A 280 16.80 -32.31 4.70
C HIS A 280 15.69 -32.88 5.60
N ALA A 281 14.98 -32.01 6.31
CA ALA A 281 13.83 -32.44 7.13
C ALA A 281 12.75 -33.13 6.30
N TYR A 282 12.47 -32.63 5.09
CA TYR A 282 11.52 -33.23 4.16
C TYR A 282 11.96 -34.62 3.66
N ASP A 283 13.23 -34.81 3.30
CA ASP A 283 13.77 -36.14 2.96
C ASP A 283 13.58 -37.14 4.11
N THR A 284 13.76 -36.71 5.36
CA THR A 284 13.55 -37.54 6.54
C THR A 284 12.09 -37.91 6.71
N LEU A 285 11.17 -36.94 6.62
CA LEU A 285 9.73 -37.18 6.69
C LEU A 285 9.26 -38.16 5.60
N LEU A 286 9.72 -37.97 4.36
CA LEU A 286 9.39 -38.84 3.23
C LEU A 286 9.80 -40.30 3.44
N ARG A 287 10.93 -40.55 4.13
CA ARG A 287 11.38 -41.91 4.44
C ARG A 287 10.57 -42.57 5.55
N GLN A 288 10.03 -41.76 6.48
CA GLN A 288 9.18 -42.25 7.56
C GLN A 288 7.80 -42.63 7.06
N ASP A 289 7.19 -41.76 6.24
CA ASP A 289 5.85 -41.99 5.71
C ASP A 289 5.64 -41.26 4.38
N SER A 290 5.17 -42.02 3.37
CA SER A 290 4.84 -41.50 2.04
C SER A 290 3.75 -40.41 2.05
N ARG A 291 2.93 -40.33 3.11
CA ARG A 291 1.86 -39.32 3.25
C ARG A 291 2.36 -37.89 3.31
N TYR A 292 3.65 -37.67 3.60
CA TYR A 292 4.23 -36.33 3.65
C TYR A 292 4.63 -35.79 2.29
N ARG A 293 4.52 -36.59 1.21
CA ARG A 293 4.91 -36.21 -0.14
C ARG A 293 4.16 -34.99 -0.68
N SER A 294 4.87 -34.15 -1.41
CA SER A 294 4.41 -32.90 -2.00
C SER A 294 5.14 -32.65 -3.32
N ALA A 295 4.44 -32.45 -4.43
CA ALA A 295 5.12 -32.26 -5.72
C ALA A 295 5.95 -30.97 -5.76
N LYS A 296 5.51 -29.92 -5.05
CA LYS A 296 6.28 -28.67 -4.94
C LYS A 296 7.61 -28.87 -4.18
N LEU A 297 7.60 -29.68 -3.10
CA LEU A 297 8.81 -29.99 -2.34
C LEU A 297 9.68 -31.02 -3.09
N ASP A 298 9.06 -31.94 -3.84
CA ASP A 298 9.78 -32.84 -4.77
C ASP A 298 10.47 -32.05 -5.88
N ALA A 299 9.86 -30.98 -6.40
CA ALA A 299 10.47 -30.08 -7.38
C ALA A 299 11.66 -29.31 -6.79
N ALA A 300 11.52 -28.76 -5.58
CA ALA A 300 12.61 -28.11 -4.85
C ALA A 300 13.76 -29.10 -4.55
N LEU A 301 13.42 -30.32 -4.15
CA LEU A 301 14.37 -31.40 -3.88
C LEU A 301 15.11 -31.84 -5.16
N ALA A 302 14.40 -31.94 -6.28
CA ALA A 302 14.99 -32.21 -7.59
C ALA A 302 15.92 -31.08 -8.03
N ALA A 303 15.52 -29.82 -7.82
CA ALA A 303 16.37 -28.66 -8.07
C ALA A 303 17.65 -28.71 -7.21
N ARG A 304 17.55 -29.09 -5.93
CA ARG A 304 18.72 -29.31 -5.05
C ARG A 304 19.65 -30.39 -5.59
N ARG A 305 19.11 -31.54 -6.03
CA ARG A 305 19.90 -32.64 -6.62
C ARG A 305 20.61 -32.27 -7.93
N GLN A 306 20.19 -31.19 -8.57
CA GLN A 306 20.74 -30.69 -9.83
C GLN A 306 21.58 -29.42 -9.64
N ASP A 307 21.87 -29.02 -8.40
CA ASP A 307 22.57 -27.77 -8.04
C ASP A 307 21.87 -26.50 -8.58
N ARG A 308 20.53 -26.53 -8.68
CA ARG A 308 19.69 -25.42 -9.17
C ARG A 308 18.76 -24.84 -8.09
N LEU A 309 19.01 -25.13 -6.82
CA LEU A 309 18.16 -24.65 -5.73
C LEU A 309 18.05 -23.10 -5.65
N PRO A 310 19.14 -22.32 -5.82
CA PRO A 310 19.03 -20.85 -5.87
C PRO A 310 18.13 -20.36 -7.02
N ALA A 311 18.24 -20.99 -8.20
CA ALA A 311 17.39 -20.67 -9.33
C ALA A 311 15.92 -21.03 -9.08
N PHE A 312 15.65 -22.13 -8.37
CA PHE A 312 14.30 -22.50 -7.93
C PHE A 312 13.72 -21.47 -6.96
N LEU A 313 14.48 -21.04 -5.95
CA LEU A 313 14.02 -20.01 -4.99
C LEU A 313 13.70 -18.69 -5.69
N ALA A 314 14.47 -18.30 -6.71
CA ALA A 314 14.16 -17.13 -7.52
C ALA A 314 12.79 -17.23 -8.22
N THR A 315 12.29 -18.43 -8.53
CA THR A 315 10.95 -18.61 -9.13
C THR A 315 9.80 -18.33 -8.16
N LEU A 316 10.05 -18.32 -6.84
CA LEU A 316 9.04 -17.96 -5.82
C LEU A 316 8.61 -16.50 -5.93
N SER A 317 9.41 -15.65 -6.58
CA SER A 317 9.01 -14.30 -6.99
C SER A 317 7.73 -14.30 -7.83
N GLY A 318 7.41 -15.42 -8.49
CA GLY A 318 6.33 -15.51 -9.46
C GLY A 318 6.71 -14.97 -10.83
N ARG A 319 7.89 -14.35 -10.97
CA ARG A 319 8.40 -13.83 -12.25
C ARG A 319 8.84 -14.96 -13.16
N ASP A 320 8.34 -14.92 -14.39
CA ASP A 320 8.68 -15.83 -15.50
C ASP A 320 8.61 -17.32 -15.13
N ALA A 321 7.77 -17.67 -14.15
CA ALA A 321 7.61 -19.02 -13.68
C ALA A 321 7.15 -19.94 -14.84
N ARG A 322 7.74 -21.13 -14.94
CA ARG A 322 7.38 -22.13 -15.95
C ARG A 322 6.32 -23.08 -15.41
N ILE A 323 5.28 -23.31 -16.20
CA ILE A 323 4.18 -24.20 -15.86
C ILE A 323 4.49 -25.59 -16.39
N ALA A 324 4.57 -26.58 -15.50
CA ALA A 324 4.37 -27.98 -15.85
C ALA A 324 2.98 -28.35 -15.34
N GLY A 325 2.01 -28.48 -16.24
CA GLY A 325 0.62 -28.73 -15.86
C GLY A 325 0.41 -30.19 -15.50
N ALA A 326 0.35 -30.51 -14.22
CA ALA A 326 -0.16 -31.80 -13.78
C ALA A 326 -1.69 -31.81 -13.88
N PRO A 327 -2.31 -32.95 -14.23
CA PRO A 327 -3.75 -33.11 -14.09
C PRO A 327 -4.17 -32.92 -12.63
N SER A 328 -5.31 -32.27 -12.40
CA SER A 328 -5.87 -32.15 -11.05
C SER A 328 -6.22 -33.53 -10.48
N PRO A 329 -5.90 -33.80 -9.21
CA PRO A 329 -6.26 -35.05 -8.55
C PRO A 329 -7.69 -35.04 -7.99
N SER A 330 -8.49 -34.00 -8.25
CA SER A 330 -9.88 -33.93 -7.81
C SER A 330 -10.70 -35.12 -8.34
N GLY A 331 -11.60 -35.65 -7.51
CA GLY A 331 -12.59 -36.66 -7.90
C GLY A 331 -13.67 -36.10 -8.85
N ASP A 332 -13.89 -34.79 -8.85
CA ASP A 332 -14.90 -34.11 -9.69
C ASP A 332 -14.37 -33.90 -11.13
N ALA A 333 -15.14 -34.35 -12.12
CA ALA A 333 -14.77 -34.27 -13.53
C ALA A 333 -14.77 -32.83 -14.09
N THR A 334 -15.66 -31.98 -13.60
CA THR A 334 -15.73 -30.55 -13.95
C THR A 334 -14.52 -29.82 -13.39
N ALA A 335 -14.16 -30.06 -12.13
CA ALA A 335 -12.95 -29.49 -11.52
C ALA A 335 -11.69 -29.85 -12.31
N ARG A 336 -11.53 -31.13 -12.70
CA ARG A 336 -10.44 -31.56 -13.59
C ARG A 336 -10.45 -30.84 -14.94
N ARG A 337 -11.63 -30.59 -15.51
CA ARG A 337 -11.79 -29.89 -16.80
C ARG A 337 -11.45 -28.40 -16.69
N ILE A 338 -11.84 -27.73 -15.61
CA ILE A 338 -11.46 -26.33 -15.32
C ILE A 338 -9.93 -26.21 -15.33
N VAL A 339 -9.26 -27.12 -14.64
CA VAL A 339 -7.80 -27.16 -14.54
C VAL A 339 -7.15 -27.45 -15.90
N ALA A 340 -7.66 -28.44 -16.63
CA ALA A 340 -7.15 -28.77 -17.95
C ALA A 340 -7.27 -27.59 -18.93
N LEU A 341 -8.41 -26.87 -18.92
CA LEU A 341 -8.61 -25.68 -19.76
C LEU A 341 -7.66 -24.54 -19.35
N GLY A 342 -7.58 -24.23 -18.05
CA GLY A 342 -6.74 -23.14 -17.55
C GLY A 342 -5.24 -23.42 -17.68
N THR A 343 -4.82 -24.67 -17.84
CA THR A 343 -3.41 -25.03 -18.09
C THR A 343 -3.08 -25.10 -19.58
N SER A 344 -3.99 -25.57 -20.43
CA SER A 344 -3.72 -25.80 -21.86
C SER A 344 -4.07 -24.63 -22.79
N ASP A 345 -5.02 -23.78 -22.42
CA ASP A 345 -5.45 -22.59 -23.18
C ASP A 345 -5.67 -21.40 -22.22
N PRO A 346 -4.62 -20.91 -21.52
CA PRO A 346 -4.75 -19.79 -20.60
C PRO A 346 -4.96 -18.47 -21.34
N ARG A 347 -5.94 -17.67 -20.90
CA ARG A 347 -6.26 -16.38 -21.56
C ARG A 347 -6.20 -15.15 -20.65
N ALA A 348 -5.85 -15.29 -19.37
CA ALA A 348 -5.81 -14.17 -18.43
C ALA A 348 -4.97 -12.98 -18.96
N MET A 349 -3.78 -13.24 -19.51
CA MET A 349 -2.94 -12.17 -20.06
C MET A 349 -3.46 -11.60 -21.38
N ASP A 350 -4.16 -12.39 -22.20
CA ASP A 350 -4.81 -11.89 -23.43
C ASP A 350 -5.91 -10.87 -23.07
N TRP A 351 -6.68 -11.15 -22.00
CA TRP A 351 -7.69 -10.22 -21.49
C TRP A 351 -7.05 -8.96 -20.89
N LEU A 352 -5.94 -9.11 -20.18
CA LEU A 352 -5.20 -7.98 -19.62
C LEU A 352 -4.60 -7.08 -20.70
N ASP A 353 -4.07 -7.67 -21.78
CA ASP A 353 -3.52 -6.93 -22.92
C ASP A 353 -4.61 -6.06 -23.56
N ILE A 354 -5.82 -6.59 -23.75
CA ILE A 354 -6.94 -5.81 -24.25
C ILE A 354 -7.31 -4.69 -23.26
N LEU A 355 -7.46 -5.00 -21.97
CA LEU A 355 -7.81 -4.00 -20.95
C LEU A 355 -6.78 -2.88 -20.85
N SER A 356 -5.50 -3.20 -20.99
CA SER A 356 -4.38 -2.28 -20.77
C SER A 356 -3.98 -1.56 -22.05
N ASN A 357 -3.70 -2.30 -23.12
CA ASN A 357 -3.08 -1.75 -24.33
C ASN A 357 -4.09 -1.31 -25.39
N ARG A 358 -5.32 -1.86 -25.39
CA ARG A 358 -6.39 -1.37 -26.28
C ARG A 358 -7.19 -0.23 -25.65
N PHE A 359 -7.58 -0.36 -24.38
CA PHE A 359 -8.38 0.67 -23.71
C PHE A 359 -7.55 1.70 -22.96
N GLY A 360 -6.38 1.33 -22.43
CA GLY A 360 -5.55 2.26 -21.64
C GLY A 360 -6.10 2.46 -20.23
N GLY A 361 -5.77 3.59 -19.62
CA GLY A 361 -6.35 4.03 -18.36
C GLY A 361 -7.87 4.21 -18.45
N ARG A 362 -8.61 3.61 -17.52
CA ARG A 362 -10.07 3.40 -17.64
C ARG A 362 -10.86 4.18 -16.59
N MET A 363 -10.58 5.47 -16.44
CA MET A 363 -11.26 6.32 -15.46
C MET A 363 -12.78 6.23 -15.59
N ALA A 364 -13.51 6.12 -14.48
CA ALA A 364 -14.97 6.15 -14.51
C ALA A 364 -15.47 7.44 -15.19
N GLY A 365 -16.40 7.31 -16.13
CA GLY A 365 -16.87 8.44 -16.96
C GLY A 365 -15.96 8.81 -18.14
N SER A 366 -15.00 7.94 -18.51
CA SER A 366 -14.25 8.02 -19.76
C SER A 366 -14.84 7.12 -20.85
N ASP A 367 -14.45 7.37 -22.09
CA ASP A 367 -14.82 6.49 -23.22
C ASP A 367 -14.10 5.14 -23.12
N ALA A 368 -12.87 5.14 -22.62
CA ALA A 368 -12.09 3.93 -22.38
C ALA A 368 -12.81 2.98 -21.43
N TYR A 369 -13.31 3.50 -20.30
CA TYR A 369 -14.12 2.74 -19.35
C TYR A 369 -15.41 2.21 -19.99
N THR A 370 -16.14 3.08 -20.71
CA THR A 370 -17.41 2.72 -21.34
C THR A 370 -17.24 1.58 -22.34
N HIS A 371 -16.23 1.68 -23.20
CA HIS A 371 -15.92 0.64 -24.18
C HIS A 371 -15.39 -0.64 -23.52
N ALA A 372 -14.61 -0.53 -22.44
CA ALA A 372 -14.15 -1.70 -21.69
C ALA A 372 -15.31 -2.47 -21.04
N ALA A 373 -16.31 -1.76 -20.49
CA ALA A 373 -17.49 -2.37 -19.89
C ALA A 373 -18.34 -3.10 -20.93
N GLN A 374 -18.57 -2.45 -22.08
CA GLN A 374 -19.26 -3.06 -23.22
C GLN A 374 -18.51 -4.29 -23.73
N TRP A 375 -17.18 -4.22 -23.85
CA TRP A 375 -16.35 -5.34 -24.26
C TRP A 375 -16.45 -6.51 -23.29
N ALA A 376 -16.30 -6.27 -21.98
CA ALA A 376 -16.38 -7.32 -20.97
C ALA A 376 -17.75 -8.04 -21.01
N ARG A 377 -18.86 -7.29 -21.10
CA ARG A 377 -20.21 -7.86 -21.30
C ARG A 377 -20.25 -8.74 -22.55
N MET A 378 -19.76 -8.25 -23.69
CA MET A 378 -19.79 -9.00 -24.94
C MET A 378 -18.96 -10.28 -24.87
N GLN A 379 -17.80 -10.26 -24.21
CA GLN A 379 -16.98 -11.47 -24.02
C GLN A 379 -17.71 -12.54 -23.21
N LEU A 380 -18.35 -12.14 -22.11
CA LEU A 380 -19.13 -13.05 -21.27
C LEU A 380 -20.29 -13.67 -22.05
N GLN A 381 -21.00 -12.86 -22.85
CA GLN A 381 -22.07 -13.34 -23.74
C GLN A 381 -21.56 -14.31 -24.82
N GLN A 382 -20.37 -14.07 -25.39
CA GLN A 382 -19.76 -14.98 -26.37
C GLN A 382 -19.43 -16.35 -25.77
N TRP A 383 -19.21 -16.43 -24.46
CA TRP A 383 -19.01 -17.70 -23.75
C TRP A 383 -20.32 -18.34 -23.27
N GLY A 384 -21.47 -17.79 -23.64
CA GLY A 384 -22.78 -18.28 -23.25
C GLY A 384 -23.18 -17.93 -21.81
N VAL A 385 -22.47 -17.00 -21.16
CA VAL A 385 -22.83 -16.50 -19.82
C VAL A 385 -23.87 -15.40 -19.97
N GLN A 386 -24.92 -15.43 -19.13
CA GLN A 386 -25.91 -14.36 -19.08
C GLN A 386 -25.22 -13.11 -18.54
N ALA A 387 -25.11 -12.04 -19.33
CA ALA A 387 -24.42 -10.83 -18.92
C ALA A 387 -25.09 -9.56 -19.43
N GLU A 388 -25.10 -8.53 -18.59
CA GLU A 388 -25.70 -7.22 -18.86
C GLU A 388 -24.86 -6.07 -18.30
N LEU A 389 -25.16 -4.85 -18.76
CA LEU A 389 -24.68 -3.63 -18.13
C LEU A 389 -25.75 -3.15 -17.16
N GLU A 390 -25.35 -2.92 -15.92
CA GLU A 390 -26.21 -2.39 -14.88
C GLU A 390 -25.76 -0.96 -14.55
N GLU A 391 -26.62 0.02 -14.76
CA GLU A 391 -26.32 1.43 -14.46
C GLU A 391 -25.97 1.60 -12.98
N ALA A 392 -24.77 2.09 -12.67
CA ALA A 392 -24.30 2.23 -11.29
C ALA A 392 -24.28 3.69 -10.82
N GLY A 393 -24.38 4.65 -11.74
CA GLY A 393 -24.41 6.07 -11.43
C GLY A 393 -23.88 6.89 -12.60
N ALA A 394 -23.61 8.17 -12.34
CA ALA A 394 -23.05 9.06 -13.34
C ALA A 394 -21.98 9.99 -12.77
N MET A 395 -20.98 10.29 -13.61
CA MET A 395 -19.99 11.31 -13.34
C MET A 395 -20.51 12.69 -13.73
N PRO A 396 -20.26 13.74 -12.92
CA PRO A 396 -20.73 15.08 -13.22
C PRO A 396 -20.05 15.69 -14.46
N VAL A 397 -18.87 15.19 -14.82
CA VAL A 397 -18.14 15.52 -16.04
C VAL A 397 -17.49 14.26 -16.61
N GLY A 398 -17.37 14.18 -17.92
CA GLY A 398 -16.54 13.19 -18.59
C GLY A 398 -15.10 13.65 -18.73
N PHE A 399 -14.16 12.70 -18.72
CA PHE A 399 -12.74 12.97 -18.85
C PHE A 399 -12.04 11.87 -19.65
N ASN A 400 -11.39 12.28 -20.75
CA ASN A 400 -10.50 11.46 -21.53
C ASN A 400 -9.08 12.03 -21.42
N ARG A 401 -8.15 11.20 -20.99
CA ARG A 401 -6.73 11.53 -21.01
C ARG A 401 -6.22 11.58 -22.43
N GLY A 402 -5.53 12.67 -22.75
CA GLY A 402 -4.79 12.79 -24.00
C GLY A 402 -3.29 12.57 -23.82
N PRO A 403 -2.53 12.54 -24.92
CA PRO A 403 -1.08 12.57 -24.84
C PRO A 403 -0.60 13.84 -24.12
N TRP A 404 0.52 13.73 -23.42
CA TRP A 404 1.29 14.88 -22.94
C TRP A 404 2.75 14.80 -23.35
N SER A 405 3.35 15.97 -23.52
CA SER A 405 4.79 16.14 -23.65
C SER A 405 5.24 17.43 -22.98
N GLY A 406 6.51 17.45 -22.58
CA GLY A 406 7.15 18.62 -21.99
C GLY A 406 8.62 18.68 -22.39
N LYS A 407 9.13 19.88 -22.58
CA LYS A 407 10.52 20.14 -22.99
C LYS A 407 11.02 21.45 -22.39
N MET A 408 12.26 21.47 -21.93
CA MET A 408 12.97 22.72 -21.70
C MET A 408 13.68 23.11 -22.99
N LEU A 409 13.38 24.30 -23.50
CA LEU A 409 13.90 24.84 -24.76
C LEU A 409 15.20 25.63 -24.54
N ALA A 410 15.28 26.36 -23.43
CA ALA A 410 16.45 27.15 -23.04
C ALA A 410 16.65 27.04 -21.51
N PRO A 411 17.90 27.10 -21.01
CA PRO A 411 19.15 27.39 -21.71
C PRO A 411 19.75 26.20 -22.48
N ARG A 412 19.28 24.99 -22.17
CA ARG A 412 19.65 23.76 -22.85
C ARG A 412 18.40 23.01 -23.23
N GLU A 413 18.38 22.53 -24.47
CA GLU A 413 17.34 21.64 -24.93
C GLU A 413 17.35 20.30 -24.17
N GLN A 414 16.26 19.97 -23.49
CA GLN A 414 16.07 18.64 -22.86
C GLN A 414 14.58 18.25 -22.78
N PRO A 415 14.22 16.97 -23.06
CA PRO A 415 12.90 16.44 -22.73
C PRO A 415 12.64 16.44 -21.22
N LEU A 416 11.39 16.65 -20.83
CA LEU A 416 10.96 16.62 -19.43
C LEU A 416 10.19 15.34 -19.12
N ARG A 417 10.60 14.66 -18.06
CA ARG A 417 9.93 13.50 -17.48
C ARG A 417 8.83 14.00 -16.55
N MET A 418 7.59 13.91 -17.02
CA MET A 418 6.43 14.48 -16.36
C MET A 418 5.20 13.58 -16.39
N ALA A 419 4.28 13.87 -15.48
CA ALA A 419 2.91 13.37 -15.48
C ALA A 419 1.94 14.51 -15.15
N THR A 420 0.67 14.30 -15.46
CA THR A 420 -0.41 15.18 -14.99
C THR A 420 -1.41 14.32 -14.21
N PRO A 421 -1.85 14.76 -13.02
CA PRO A 421 -2.90 14.04 -12.30
C PRO A 421 -4.19 13.95 -13.12
N ALA A 422 -5.02 12.95 -12.84
CA ALA A 422 -6.36 12.82 -13.42
C ALA A 422 -7.13 14.14 -13.32
N TYR A 423 -7.99 14.42 -14.29
CA TYR A 423 -8.75 15.67 -14.37
C TYR A 423 -7.88 16.95 -14.37
N SER A 424 -6.57 16.90 -14.64
CA SER A 424 -5.77 18.11 -14.83
C SER A 424 -6.15 18.83 -16.13
N ALA A 425 -6.11 20.17 -16.13
CA ALA A 425 -6.39 20.96 -17.32
C ALA A 425 -5.37 20.68 -18.43
N GLY A 426 -5.84 20.67 -19.69
CA GLY A 426 -4.98 20.61 -20.86
C GLY A 426 -4.38 21.98 -21.23
N THR A 427 -3.37 21.96 -22.10
CA THR A 427 -2.87 23.16 -22.77
C THR A 427 -3.70 23.47 -24.02
N ARG A 428 -3.62 24.70 -24.53
CA ARG A 428 -4.26 25.11 -25.79
C ARG A 428 -3.33 24.82 -26.97
N GLY A 429 -3.08 23.53 -27.20
CA GLY A 429 -2.01 23.06 -28.10
C GLY A 429 -0.63 23.22 -27.47
N VAL A 430 0.41 23.34 -28.30
CA VAL A 430 1.78 23.59 -27.81
C VAL A 430 1.86 24.98 -27.21
N GLN A 431 2.26 25.08 -25.93
CA GLN A 431 2.43 26.35 -25.24
C GLN A 431 3.86 26.48 -24.73
N GLN A 432 4.50 27.60 -25.06
CA GLN A 432 5.84 27.97 -24.61
C GLN A 432 5.76 29.16 -23.66
N GLY A 433 6.63 29.18 -22.65
CA GLY A 433 6.70 30.29 -21.71
C GLY A 433 7.93 30.24 -20.82
N LEU A 434 8.23 31.37 -20.20
CA LEU A 434 9.29 31.44 -19.19
C LEU A 434 8.84 30.72 -17.92
N ALA A 435 9.76 29.99 -17.29
CA ALA A 435 9.57 29.46 -15.96
C ALA A 435 9.83 30.55 -14.91
N THR A 436 9.15 30.47 -13.77
CA THR A 436 9.39 31.34 -12.62
C THR A 436 9.16 30.58 -11.33
N VAL A 437 9.85 31.00 -10.26
CA VAL A 437 9.63 30.44 -8.92
C VAL A 437 8.28 30.96 -8.41
N GLY A 438 7.40 30.04 -8.04
CA GLY A 438 6.09 30.34 -7.48
C GLY A 438 6.16 30.87 -6.05
N PRO A 439 5.03 31.34 -5.52
CA PRO A 439 4.93 31.86 -4.18
C PRO A 439 4.89 30.73 -3.14
N ALA A 440 5.42 30.98 -1.94
CA ALA A 440 5.34 30.10 -0.78
C ALA A 440 4.06 30.34 0.05
N THR A 441 3.52 31.57 0.04
CA THR A 441 2.32 31.98 0.79
C THR A 441 1.30 32.67 -0.14
N LEU A 442 0.05 32.82 0.30
CA LEU A 442 -0.99 33.56 -0.41
C LEU A 442 -0.66 35.04 -0.51
N GLU A 443 -0.09 35.62 0.55
CA GLU A 443 0.34 37.02 0.55
C GLU A 443 1.37 37.24 -0.56
N GLU A 444 2.40 36.40 -0.62
CA GLU A 444 3.39 36.44 -1.69
C GLU A 444 2.74 36.22 -3.07
N ALA A 445 1.76 35.32 -3.17
CA ALA A 445 1.03 35.10 -4.41
C ALA A 445 0.30 36.36 -4.88
N GLN A 446 -0.33 37.09 -3.96
CA GLN A 446 -1.07 38.33 -4.23
C GLN A 446 -0.13 39.47 -4.63
N GLU A 447 0.96 39.66 -3.90
CA GLU A 447 1.96 40.70 -4.18
C GLU A 447 2.65 40.48 -5.54
N ARG A 448 2.97 39.22 -5.86
CA ARG A 448 3.69 38.86 -7.09
C ARG A 448 2.76 38.48 -8.24
N ALA A 449 1.43 38.64 -8.10
CA ALA A 449 0.45 38.18 -9.08
C ALA A 449 0.78 38.58 -10.53
N ALA A 450 1.15 39.85 -10.75
CA ALA A 450 1.51 40.36 -12.08
C ALA A 450 2.70 39.63 -12.73
N GLN A 451 3.59 39.05 -11.93
CA GLN A 451 4.79 38.35 -12.41
C GLN A 451 4.48 36.97 -13.01
N PHE A 452 3.33 36.37 -12.71
CA PHE A 452 2.96 35.02 -13.14
C PHE A 452 2.27 34.97 -14.50
N LYS A 453 1.80 36.12 -15.02
CA LYS A 453 1.11 36.22 -16.31
C LYS A 453 1.96 35.62 -17.44
N GLY A 454 1.43 34.61 -18.13
CA GLY A 454 2.10 33.96 -19.26
C GLY A 454 3.35 33.14 -18.88
N LYS A 455 3.48 32.71 -17.61
CA LYS A 455 4.63 31.93 -17.13
C LYS A 455 4.24 30.55 -16.61
N TRP A 456 5.19 29.63 -16.66
CA TRP A 456 5.13 28.33 -15.96
C TRP A 456 5.64 28.50 -14.52
N VAL A 457 4.81 28.18 -13.54
CA VAL A 457 5.08 28.54 -12.14
C VAL A 457 5.54 27.30 -11.36
N LEU A 458 6.79 27.29 -10.90
CA LEU A 458 7.34 26.23 -10.06
C LEU A 458 6.85 26.41 -8.62
N ILE A 459 5.93 25.57 -8.17
CA ILE A 459 5.36 25.64 -6.83
C ILE A 459 6.09 24.72 -5.86
N GLY A 460 6.32 25.22 -4.64
CA GLY A 460 6.92 24.47 -3.54
C GLY A 460 5.91 23.57 -2.78
N GLY A 461 6.31 23.17 -1.57
CA GLY A 461 5.49 22.34 -0.67
C GLY A 461 5.67 20.83 -0.86
N GLU A 462 5.22 20.05 0.12
CA GLU A 462 5.20 18.58 0.01
C GLU A 462 4.21 18.16 -1.09
N ASN A 463 4.67 17.28 -1.97
CA ASN A 463 3.86 16.62 -2.97
C ASN A 463 3.73 15.15 -2.59
N SER A 464 2.52 14.71 -2.27
CA SER A 464 2.22 13.28 -2.10
C SER A 464 1.98 12.57 -3.44
N GLY A 465 2.21 13.28 -4.56
CA GLY A 465 1.97 12.81 -5.91
C GLY A 465 0.58 13.15 -6.45
N GLY A 466 -0.40 13.31 -5.57
CA GLY A 466 -1.79 13.58 -5.95
C GLY A 466 -2.03 14.93 -6.62
N GLY A 467 -3.23 15.07 -7.20
CA GLY A 467 -3.72 16.35 -7.71
C GLY A 467 -3.55 17.48 -6.70
N ARG A 468 -3.00 18.60 -7.14
CA ARG A 468 -2.75 19.80 -6.32
C ARG A 468 -4.03 20.27 -5.62
N ASP A 469 -5.16 20.14 -6.29
CA ASP A 469 -6.50 20.51 -5.79
C ASP A 469 -7.24 19.40 -5.05
N GLY A 470 -6.54 18.31 -4.70
CA GLY A 470 -7.06 17.24 -3.86
C GLY A 470 -7.27 15.91 -4.58
N THR A 471 -7.16 14.83 -3.82
CA THR A 471 -7.37 13.45 -4.28
C THR A 471 -8.72 12.88 -3.84
N SER A 472 -9.34 13.44 -2.79
CA SER A 472 -10.68 13.03 -2.32
C SER A 472 -11.77 14.04 -2.65
N LEU A 473 -11.42 15.32 -2.75
CA LEU A 473 -12.32 16.40 -3.16
C LEU A 473 -11.52 17.39 -4.01
N HIS A 474 -12.00 17.68 -5.21
CA HIS A 474 -11.42 18.70 -6.05
C HIS A 474 -11.83 20.09 -5.55
N LYS A 475 -10.87 20.84 -5.00
CA LYS A 475 -11.06 22.20 -4.49
C LYS A 475 -9.80 23.05 -4.74
N PRO A 476 -9.84 24.00 -5.69
CA PRO A 476 -8.78 24.96 -5.92
C PRO A 476 -8.27 25.63 -4.63
N ARG A 477 -6.96 25.48 -4.35
CA ARG A 477 -6.32 26.16 -3.21
C ARG A 477 -6.30 27.68 -3.39
N ALA A 478 -6.08 28.44 -2.31
CA ALA A 478 -6.05 29.90 -2.37
C ALA A 478 -4.97 30.44 -3.32
N ILE A 479 -3.72 29.98 -3.17
CA ILE A 479 -2.61 30.32 -4.08
C ILE A 479 -2.95 29.99 -5.53
N THR A 480 -3.55 28.81 -5.78
CA THR A 480 -3.94 28.40 -7.12
C THR A 480 -4.90 29.37 -7.78
N ARG A 481 -5.91 29.83 -7.05
CA ARG A 481 -6.88 30.81 -7.57
C ARG A 481 -6.17 32.10 -7.98
N VAL A 482 -5.22 32.58 -7.20
CA VAL A 482 -4.40 33.75 -7.56
C VAL A 482 -3.59 33.49 -8.82
N LEU A 483 -2.96 32.31 -8.96
CA LEU A 483 -2.20 31.96 -10.18
C LEU A 483 -3.09 31.86 -11.42
N MET A 484 -4.32 31.32 -11.27
CA MET A 484 -5.33 31.28 -12.33
C MET A 484 -5.73 32.71 -12.76
N GLU A 485 -6.09 33.56 -11.81
CA GLU A 485 -6.49 34.97 -12.04
C GLU A 485 -5.35 35.80 -12.66
N ALA A 486 -4.11 35.54 -12.25
CA ALA A 486 -2.92 36.17 -12.82
C ALA A 486 -2.64 35.77 -14.28
N GLY A 487 -3.28 34.70 -14.79
CA GLY A 487 -3.04 34.19 -16.14
C GLY A 487 -1.74 33.40 -16.27
N ALA A 488 -1.37 32.63 -15.24
CA ALA A 488 -0.28 31.65 -15.32
C ALA A 488 -0.58 30.58 -16.38
N LEU A 489 0.46 30.03 -17.01
CA LEU A 489 0.32 28.96 -18.01
C LEU A 489 0.08 27.58 -17.37
N GLY A 490 0.58 27.36 -16.16
CA GLY A 490 0.45 26.10 -15.43
C GLY A 490 1.31 26.09 -14.17
N THR A 491 1.05 25.13 -13.29
CA THR A 491 1.88 24.86 -12.10
C THR A 491 2.74 23.64 -12.31
N ILE A 492 4.01 23.73 -11.91
CA ILE A 492 4.97 22.63 -11.92
C ILE A 492 5.38 22.33 -10.48
N GLN A 493 5.22 21.09 -10.04
CA GLN A 493 5.62 20.64 -8.71
C GLN A 493 6.60 19.46 -8.82
N SER A 494 7.55 19.38 -7.88
CA SER A 494 8.45 18.23 -7.77
C SER A 494 7.67 16.94 -7.55
N GLY A 495 7.92 15.90 -8.34
CA GLY A 495 7.36 14.56 -8.18
C GLY A 495 8.47 13.53 -7.97
N GLU A 496 8.29 12.67 -6.97
CA GLU A 496 9.15 11.51 -6.76
C GLU A 496 8.85 10.44 -7.81
N GLU A 497 9.88 9.71 -8.24
CA GLU A 497 9.67 8.58 -9.14
C GLU A 497 9.30 7.32 -8.34
N PRO A 498 8.31 6.54 -8.81
CA PRO A 498 7.53 6.78 -10.03
C PRO A 498 6.45 7.86 -9.87
N LEU A 499 6.25 8.65 -10.93
CA LEU A 499 5.31 9.76 -10.92
C LEU A 499 3.87 9.27 -10.72
N TYR A 500 3.27 9.70 -9.61
CA TYR A 500 1.88 9.46 -9.25
C TYR A 500 0.93 10.38 -10.04
N ALA A 501 -0.25 9.89 -10.38
CA ALA A 501 -1.18 10.59 -11.29
C ALA A 501 -2.65 10.57 -10.87
N ALA A 502 -2.97 10.26 -9.61
CA ALA A 502 -4.36 10.28 -9.14
C ALA A 502 -4.84 11.66 -8.64
N SER A 503 -6.13 11.96 -8.86
CA SER A 503 -6.81 13.16 -8.36
C SER A 503 -8.33 12.93 -8.34
N ALA A 504 -9.03 13.73 -7.52
CA ALA A 504 -10.48 13.73 -7.49
C ALA A 504 -11.09 14.35 -8.75
N ALA A 505 -12.24 13.81 -9.16
CA ALA A 505 -13.07 14.42 -10.19
C ALA A 505 -13.62 15.79 -9.71
N PRO A 506 -13.76 16.77 -10.63
CA PRO A 506 -14.43 18.03 -10.32
C PRO A 506 -15.93 17.82 -10.12
N ALA A 507 -16.54 18.63 -9.26
CA ALA A 507 -17.94 18.43 -8.87
C ALA A 507 -18.94 18.82 -9.97
N THR A 508 -18.58 19.77 -10.85
CA THR A 508 -19.44 20.29 -11.93
C THR A 508 -18.61 20.79 -13.11
N TRP A 509 -19.26 21.00 -14.26
CA TRP A 509 -18.66 21.66 -15.42
C TRP A 509 -18.15 23.08 -15.13
N ALA A 510 -18.83 23.83 -14.26
CA ALA A 510 -18.43 25.20 -13.90
C ALA A 510 -17.17 25.24 -13.04
N THR A 511 -16.82 24.12 -12.40
CA THR A 511 -15.66 23.98 -11.51
C THR A 511 -14.49 23.24 -12.17
N LEU A 512 -14.48 23.11 -13.50
CA LEU A 512 -13.36 22.47 -14.19
C LEU A 512 -12.04 23.21 -13.91
N PRO A 513 -10.92 22.49 -13.72
CA PRO A 513 -9.63 23.13 -13.61
C PRO A 513 -9.26 23.79 -14.93
N THR A 514 -8.73 25.01 -14.86
CA THR A 514 -8.28 25.77 -16.02
C THR A 514 -6.76 25.92 -16.09
N LEU A 515 -6.05 25.49 -15.05
CA LEU A 515 -4.61 25.61 -14.91
C LEU A 515 -3.98 24.21 -14.89
N PRO A 516 -3.11 23.87 -15.87
CA PRO A 516 -2.42 22.59 -15.88
C PRO A 516 -1.63 22.34 -14.59
N ASP A 517 -1.81 21.16 -13.99
CA ASP A 517 -1.02 20.63 -12.87
C ASP A 517 -0.02 19.60 -13.40
N ILE A 518 1.26 19.96 -13.35
CA ILE A 518 2.38 19.19 -13.89
C ILE A 518 3.23 18.68 -12.72
N LYS A 519 3.37 17.35 -12.63
CA LYS A 519 4.35 16.71 -11.75
C LYS A 519 5.61 16.44 -12.56
N LEU A 520 6.72 17.05 -12.17
CA LEU A 520 8.00 16.93 -12.86
C LEU A 520 8.98 16.12 -12.02
N ALA A 521 9.72 15.21 -12.63
CA ALA A 521 10.71 14.40 -11.94
C ALA A 521 11.65 15.27 -11.08
N ALA A 522 11.82 14.89 -9.80
CA ALA A 522 12.50 15.68 -8.80
C ALA A 522 13.88 16.23 -9.22
N PRO A 523 14.76 15.45 -9.92
CA PRO A 523 16.04 15.98 -10.39
C PRO A 523 15.89 17.12 -11.40
N GLN A 524 14.93 17.03 -12.33
CA GLN A 524 14.68 18.06 -13.35
C GLN A 524 14.02 19.29 -12.74
N TYR A 525 13.10 19.10 -11.79
CA TYR A 525 12.53 20.19 -11.01
C TYR A 525 13.62 20.96 -10.23
N ALA A 526 14.52 20.25 -9.57
CA ALA A 526 15.63 20.83 -8.82
C ALA A 526 16.61 21.61 -9.72
N ASP A 527 16.97 21.07 -10.90
CA ASP A 527 17.80 21.78 -11.89
C ASP A 527 17.15 23.09 -12.31
N ILE A 528 15.89 23.07 -12.76
CA ILE A 528 15.17 24.28 -13.19
C ILE A 528 15.10 25.30 -12.05
N ARG A 529 14.77 24.86 -10.83
CA ARG A 529 14.70 25.74 -9.67
C ARG A 529 16.07 26.37 -9.35
N GLN A 530 17.16 25.62 -9.45
CA GLN A 530 18.51 26.14 -9.21
C GLN A 530 18.92 27.18 -10.27
N ARG A 531 18.55 26.97 -11.53
CA ARG A 531 18.79 27.94 -12.62
C ARG A 531 18.07 29.26 -12.37
N LEU A 532 16.78 29.17 -12.04
CA LEU A 532 15.97 30.35 -11.72
C LEU A 532 16.53 31.10 -10.49
N ALA A 533 17.05 30.40 -9.49
CA ALA A 533 17.70 31.00 -8.32
C ALA A 533 19.02 31.75 -8.68
N ARG A 534 19.67 31.39 -9.79
CA ARG A 534 20.84 32.09 -10.35
C ARG A 534 20.45 33.18 -11.35
N ALA A 535 19.16 33.53 -11.44
CA ALA A 535 18.61 34.46 -12.43
C ALA A 535 18.86 34.03 -13.90
N GLU A 536 19.07 32.73 -14.15
CA GLU A 536 19.13 32.19 -15.51
C GLU A 536 17.72 32.03 -16.07
N ALA A 537 17.48 32.55 -17.29
CA ALA A 537 16.21 32.42 -17.96
C ALA A 537 15.98 30.97 -18.42
N VAL A 538 14.85 30.38 -18.02
CA VAL A 538 14.44 29.04 -18.44
C VAL A 538 13.15 29.15 -19.24
N THR A 539 13.15 28.59 -20.45
CA THR A 539 11.95 28.52 -21.31
C THR A 539 11.47 27.08 -21.37
N LEU A 540 10.20 26.87 -21.03
CA LEU A 540 9.56 25.55 -21.05
C LEU A 540 8.44 25.50 -22.08
N GLU A 541 8.25 24.33 -22.64
CA GLU A 541 7.21 23.98 -23.58
C GLU A 541 6.41 22.79 -23.03
N PHE A 542 5.08 22.88 -23.10
CA PHE A 542 4.19 21.77 -22.78
C PHE A 542 3.07 21.66 -23.83
N ASP A 543 2.69 20.42 -24.14
CA ASP A 543 1.51 20.06 -24.93
C ASP A 543 0.77 18.95 -24.16
N ILE A 544 -0.37 19.28 -23.54
CA ILE A 544 -1.17 18.38 -22.69
C ILE A 544 -2.58 18.36 -23.28
N ARG A 545 -2.98 17.25 -23.91
CA ARG A 545 -4.21 17.18 -24.72
C ARG A 545 -5.38 16.51 -24.01
N ASN A 546 -5.54 16.77 -22.71
CA ASN A 546 -6.67 16.27 -21.93
C ASN A 546 -8.00 16.84 -22.45
N TRP A 547 -9.04 16.01 -22.49
CA TRP A 547 -10.35 16.37 -23.03
C TRP A 547 -11.46 16.11 -22.00
N PHE A 548 -12.18 17.18 -21.64
CA PHE A 548 -13.40 17.11 -20.83
C PHE A 548 -14.65 17.21 -21.72
N TYR A 549 -15.70 16.49 -21.35
CA TYR A 549 -17.01 16.64 -21.98
C TYR A 549 -18.14 16.75 -20.95
N PRO A 550 -19.23 17.48 -21.25
CA PRO A 550 -20.30 17.73 -20.29
C PRO A 550 -20.93 16.43 -19.80
N GLY A 551 -21.13 16.34 -18.48
CA GLY A 551 -21.94 15.28 -17.89
C GLY A 551 -23.43 15.65 -17.82
N PRO A 552 -24.26 14.79 -17.21
CA PRO A 552 -23.87 13.54 -16.53
C PRO A 552 -23.39 12.46 -17.51
N VAL A 553 -22.36 11.70 -17.13
CA VAL A 553 -21.82 10.57 -17.90
C VAL A 553 -22.05 9.28 -17.13
N THR A 554 -22.95 8.44 -17.60
CA THR A 554 -23.32 7.19 -16.93
C THR A 554 -22.18 6.16 -16.94
N TYR A 555 -21.94 5.51 -15.81
CA TYR A 555 -21.05 4.35 -15.67
C TYR A 555 -21.83 3.13 -15.18
N HIS A 556 -21.31 1.92 -15.45
CA HIS A 556 -22.05 0.68 -15.31
C HIS A 556 -21.23 -0.41 -14.64
N ASN A 557 -21.86 -1.19 -13.76
CA ASN A 557 -21.33 -2.50 -13.42
C ASN A 557 -21.56 -3.46 -14.60
N VAL A 558 -20.65 -4.39 -14.83
CA VAL A 558 -20.90 -5.54 -15.72
C VAL A 558 -21.32 -6.70 -14.84
N VAL A 559 -22.56 -7.15 -14.96
CA VAL A 559 -23.10 -8.24 -14.15
C VAL A 559 -23.28 -9.46 -15.03
N ALA A 560 -22.75 -10.61 -14.59
CA ALA A 560 -22.86 -11.85 -15.32
C ALA A 560 -23.11 -13.06 -14.42
N ARG A 561 -23.93 -14.00 -14.87
CA ARG A 561 -24.42 -15.12 -14.05
C ARG A 561 -24.36 -16.45 -14.79
N ILE A 562 -23.85 -17.46 -14.09
CA ILE A 562 -24.06 -18.88 -14.40
C ILE A 562 -25.13 -19.38 -13.42
N PRO A 563 -26.34 -19.75 -13.89
CA PRO A 563 -27.44 -20.09 -13.00
C PRO A 563 -27.20 -21.42 -12.28
N GLY A 564 -27.58 -21.46 -11.00
CA GLY A 564 -27.58 -22.67 -10.19
C GLY A 564 -28.66 -23.67 -10.61
N THR A 565 -28.45 -24.96 -10.37
CA THR A 565 -29.42 -26.02 -10.70
C THR A 565 -30.36 -26.39 -9.56
N GLU A 566 -29.94 -26.23 -8.31
CA GLU A 566 -30.71 -26.66 -7.14
C GLU A 566 -31.15 -25.49 -6.26
N LYS A 567 -30.26 -24.50 -6.10
CA LYS A 567 -30.44 -23.30 -5.29
C LYS A 567 -30.08 -22.06 -6.11
N PRO A 568 -30.80 -21.79 -7.22
CA PRO A 568 -30.46 -20.69 -8.13
C PRO A 568 -30.47 -19.31 -7.47
N GLU A 569 -31.20 -19.15 -6.37
CA GLU A 569 -31.28 -17.93 -5.56
C GLU A 569 -30.03 -17.70 -4.70
N GLU A 570 -29.35 -18.74 -4.23
CA GLU A 570 -28.10 -18.62 -3.47
C GLU A 570 -26.94 -18.31 -4.44
N VAL A 571 -26.09 -17.34 -4.09
CA VAL A 571 -25.07 -16.79 -5.00
C VAL A 571 -23.67 -16.84 -4.39
N VAL A 572 -22.72 -17.42 -5.13
CA VAL A 572 -21.29 -17.14 -4.92
C VAL A 572 -20.92 -15.96 -5.82
N LEU A 573 -20.64 -14.82 -5.20
CA LEU A 573 -20.26 -13.60 -5.91
C LEU A 573 -18.74 -13.54 -6.06
N ILE A 574 -18.27 -13.28 -7.26
CA ILE A 574 -16.86 -12.98 -7.55
C ILE A 574 -16.79 -11.57 -8.17
N GLY A 575 -15.75 -10.81 -7.88
CA GLY A 575 -15.66 -9.44 -8.39
C GLY A 575 -14.28 -8.82 -8.42
N ALA A 576 -14.18 -7.76 -9.20
CA ALA A 576 -13.03 -6.87 -9.35
C ALA A 576 -13.54 -5.56 -9.98
N HIS A 577 -12.85 -4.43 -9.76
CA HIS A 577 -13.25 -3.17 -10.40
C HIS A 577 -12.61 -2.97 -11.77
N LEU A 578 -13.40 -2.42 -12.68
CA LEU A 578 -13.01 -2.15 -14.06
C LEU A 578 -12.27 -0.84 -14.22
N ASP A 579 -12.66 0.19 -13.46
CA ASP A 579 -12.02 1.49 -13.56
C ASP A 579 -10.60 1.45 -13.03
N SER A 580 -9.82 2.43 -13.47
CA SER A 580 -8.47 2.65 -12.96
C SER A 580 -8.18 4.15 -13.04
N TYR A 581 -7.18 4.60 -12.27
CA TYR A 581 -6.46 5.81 -12.68
C TYR A 581 -5.81 5.64 -14.06
N ASP A 582 -5.49 6.77 -14.65
CA ASP A 582 -5.25 6.87 -16.08
C ASP A 582 -3.85 7.38 -16.44
N GLY A 583 -3.00 7.67 -15.45
CA GLY A 583 -1.59 7.97 -15.70
C GLY A 583 -0.79 6.82 -16.34
N GLY A 584 -1.19 5.58 -16.05
CA GLY A 584 -0.72 4.35 -16.71
C GLY A 584 -1.84 3.72 -17.54
N THR A 585 -1.89 2.39 -17.56
CA THR A 585 -2.94 1.60 -18.22
C THR A 585 -3.79 0.77 -17.25
N GLY A 586 -3.60 0.93 -15.94
CA GLY A 586 -4.43 0.27 -14.92
C GLY A 586 -4.34 -1.25 -14.98
N ALA A 587 -3.12 -1.76 -15.17
CA ALA A 587 -2.86 -3.17 -15.44
C ALA A 587 -2.78 -3.98 -14.15
N ALA A 588 -2.05 -3.49 -13.15
CA ALA A 588 -2.05 -4.03 -11.80
C ALA A 588 -3.33 -3.60 -11.06
N ASP A 589 -3.76 -2.35 -11.26
CA ASP A 589 -4.91 -1.76 -10.58
C ASP A 589 -6.00 -1.30 -11.57
N ASN A 590 -7.04 -2.08 -11.85
CA ASN A 590 -7.19 -3.49 -11.46
C ASN A 590 -7.47 -4.38 -12.68
N GLY A 591 -6.76 -4.12 -13.77
CA GLY A 591 -6.82 -4.94 -14.98
C GLY A 591 -6.51 -6.41 -14.70
N GLY A 592 -5.55 -6.70 -13.82
CA GLY A 592 -5.14 -8.05 -13.42
C GLY A 592 -6.25 -8.78 -12.65
N GLY A 593 -7.00 -8.08 -11.80
CA GLY A 593 -8.16 -8.67 -11.14
C GLY A 593 -9.29 -8.94 -12.12
N VAL A 594 -9.63 -7.99 -12.98
CA VAL A 594 -10.68 -8.18 -13.99
C VAL A 594 -10.31 -9.31 -14.96
N SER A 595 -9.08 -9.35 -15.43
CA SER A 595 -8.63 -10.35 -16.41
C SER A 595 -8.68 -11.77 -15.85
N THR A 596 -8.29 -11.96 -14.59
CA THR A 596 -8.36 -13.27 -13.92
C THR A 596 -9.78 -13.68 -13.57
N MET A 597 -10.66 -12.72 -13.23
CA MET A 597 -12.09 -12.95 -13.00
C MET A 597 -12.84 -13.31 -14.30
N LEU A 598 -12.58 -12.60 -15.40
CA LEU A 598 -13.11 -12.94 -16.73
C LEU A 598 -12.64 -14.33 -17.15
N GLU A 599 -11.36 -14.63 -16.95
CA GLU A 599 -10.83 -15.96 -17.27
C GLU A 599 -11.48 -17.05 -16.43
N ALA A 600 -11.68 -16.83 -15.13
CA ALA A 600 -12.38 -17.77 -14.27
C ALA A 600 -13.80 -18.06 -14.78
N MET A 601 -14.55 -17.04 -15.19
CA MET A 601 -15.87 -17.20 -15.80
C MET A 601 -15.83 -17.98 -17.12
N ARG A 602 -14.83 -17.73 -17.97
CA ARG A 602 -14.63 -18.49 -19.21
C ARG A 602 -14.36 -19.97 -18.92
N LEU A 603 -13.50 -20.27 -17.94
CA LEU A 603 -13.17 -21.64 -17.54
C LEU A 603 -14.41 -22.37 -17.00
N LEU A 604 -15.22 -21.72 -16.17
CA LEU A 604 -16.49 -22.26 -15.68
C LEU A 604 -17.46 -22.55 -16.83
N ALA A 605 -17.64 -21.60 -17.74
CA ALA A 605 -18.53 -21.78 -18.89
C ALA A 605 -18.06 -22.90 -19.83
N LYS A 606 -16.78 -22.90 -20.23
CA LYS A 606 -16.21 -23.90 -21.16
C LYS A 606 -16.02 -25.29 -20.55
N SER A 607 -15.97 -25.39 -19.23
CA SER A 607 -16.01 -26.67 -18.53
C SER A 607 -17.43 -27.26 -18.47
N ASN A 608 -18.45 -26.51 -18.92
CA ASN A 608 -19.86 -26.85 -18.82
C ASN A 608 -20.29 -27.06 -17.35
N ALA A 609 -19.74 -26.23 -16.45
CA ALA A 609 -20.08 -26.27 -15.03
C ALA A 609 -21.58 -26.03 -14.85
N ARG A 610 -22.20 -26.88 -14.02
CA ARG A 610 -23.60 -26.77 -13.59
C ARG A 610 -23.64 -26.70 -12.08
N PRO A 611 -23.32 -25.53 -11.51
CA PRO A 611 -23.19 -25.42 -10.06
C PRO A 611 -24.57 -25.54 -9.40
N ARG A 612 -24.61 -26.02 -8.15
CA ARG A 612 -25.85 -26.11 -7.37
C ARG A 612 -26.42 -24.73 -7.04
N ARG A 613 -25.55 -23.81 -6.63
CA ARG A 613 -25.81 -22.38 -6.42
C ARG A 613 -25.41 -21.57 -7.65
N SER A 614 -25.99 -20.39 -7.84
CA SER A 614 -25.54 -19.50 -8.91
C SER A 614 -24.13 -18.98 -8.63
N ILE A 615 -23.33 -18.82 -9.69
CA ILE A 615 -22.08 -18.07 -9.64
C ILE A 615 -22.30 -16.76 -10.39
N MET A 616 -22.01 -15.65 -9.74
CA MET A 616 -22.19 -14.32 -10.31
C MET A 616 -20.87 -13.56 -10.31
N LEU A 617 -20.48 -13.05 -11.47
CA LEU A 617 -19.40 -12.08 -11.63
C LEU A 617 -20.02 -10.68 -11.63
N VAL A 618 -19.45 -9.78 -10.83
CA VAL A 618 -19.67 -8.34 -10.98
C VAL A 618 -18.32 -7.67 -11.23
N VAL A 619 -18.20 -7.02 -12.39
CA VAL A 619 -17.09 -6.13 -12.68
C VAL A 619 -17.54 -4.71 -12.30
N PHE A 620 -17.04 -4.21 -11.17
CA PHE A 620 -17.52 -2.98 -10.56
C PHE A 620 -17.02 -1.74 -11.30
N GLY A 621 -17.83 -0.68 -11.34
CA GLY A 621 -17.41 0.63 -11.79
C GLY A 621 -17.07 1.57 -10.64
N ALA A 622 -16.24 2.58 -10.92
CA ALA A 622 -16.03 3.72 -10.03
C ALA A 622 -15.56 3.32 -8.61
N GLU A 623 -14.68 2.33 -8.50
CA GLU A 623 -14.00 1.97 -7.25
C GLU A 623 -13.05 3.08 -6.81
N GLU A 624 -12.27 3.60 -7.76
CA GLU A 624 -11.17 4.57 -7.56
C GLU A 624 -11.62 5.92 -6.99
N ILE A 625 -12.93 6.18 -7.10
CA ILE A 625 -13.60 7.38 -6.61
C ILE A 625 -14.58 7.07 -5.47
N GLY A 626 -14.40 5.93 -4.81
CA GLY A 626 -15.07 5.56 -3.56
C GLY A 626 -16.03 4.38 -3.65
N ARG A 627 -15.69 3.29 -4.36
CA ARG A 627 -16.47 2.03 -4.40
C ARG A 627 -17.91 2.22 -4.87
N LYS A 628 -18.14 3.21 -5.73
CA LYS A 628 -19.50 3.65 -6.06
C LYS A 628 -20.30 2.57 -6.77
N GLY A 629 -19.65 1.76 -7.62
CA GLY A 629 -20.27 0.62 -8.28
C GLY A 629 -20.73 -0.45 -7.32
N ALA A 630 -19.91 -0.82 -6.34
CA ALA A 630 -20.29 -1.79 -5.31
C ALA A 630 -21.43 -1.27 -4.43
N PHE A 631 -21.42 0.03 -4.06
CA PHE A 631 -22.55 0.64 -3.35
C PHE A 631 -23.84 0.61 -4.15
N ALA A 632 -23.80 1.01 -5.43
CA ALA A 632 -24.97 0.99 -6.30
C ALA A 632 -25.51 -0.43 -6.49
N PHE A 633 -24.62 -1.42 -6.65
CA PHE A 633 -25.01 -2.83 -6.71
C PHE A 633 -25.69 -3.27 -5.41
N ALA A 634 -25.09 -2.98 -4.26
CA ALA A 634 -25.64 -3.37 -2.97
C ALA A 634 -27.01 -2.72 -2.67
N GLU A 635 -27.19 -1.47 -3.09
CA GLU A 635 -28.47 -0.77 -2.98
C GLU A 635 -29.53 -1.39 -3.89
N ARG A 636 -29.21 -1.60 -5.17
CA ARG A 636 -30.14 -2.23 -6.14
C ARG A 636 -30.52 -3.65 -5.75
N HIS A 637 -29.56 -4.41 -5.23
CA HIS A 637 -29.73 -5.82 -4.82
C HIS A 637 -29.95 -5.99 -3.32
N ALA A 638 -30.42 -4.97 -2.59
CA ALA A 638 -30.56 -5.00 -1.13
C ALA A 638 -31.36 -6.22 -0.62
N GLY A 639 -32.41 -6.61 -1.35
CA GLY A 639 -33.23 -7.79 -1.04
C GLY A 639 -32.54 -9.14 -1.29
N GLU A 640 -31.46 -9.16 -2.08
CA GLU A 640 -30.72 -10.36 -2.48
C GLU A 640 -29.41 -10.52 -1.72
N LEU A 641 -28.94 -9.50 -0.98
CA LEU A 641 -27.67 -9.56 -0.25
C LEU A 641 -27.60 -10.71 0.75
N ASN A 642 -28.74 -11.10 1.33
CA ASN A 642 -28.84 -12.26 2.22
C ASN A 642 -28.65 -13.61 1.51
N ASN A 643 -28.81 -13.64 0.18
CA ASN A 643 -28.61 -14.84 -0.64
C ASN A 643 -27.17 -14.98 -1.14
N ILE A 644 -26.33 -13.94 -1.01
CA ILE A 644 -24.90 -14.01 -1.39
C ILE A 644 -24.15 -14.81 -0.33
N VAL A 645 -23.90 -16.10 -0.55
CA VAL A 645 -23.27 -16.96 0.46
C VAL A 645 -21.82 -16.58 0.74
N MET A 646 -21.14 -16.00 -0.26
CA MET A 646 -19.76 -15.55 -0.18
C MET A 646 -19.48 -14.54 -1.28
N MET A 647 -18.65 -13.53 -0.99
CA MET A 647 -18.09 -12.63 -2.00
C MET A 647 -16.56 -12.73 -2.02
N LEU A 648 -15.99 -13.01 -3.19
CA LEU A 648 -14.56 -13.11 -3.44
C LEU A 648 -14.12 -11.95 -4.33
N ASN A 649 -13.35 -11.02 -3.78
CA ASN A 649 -12.83 -9.88 -4.54
C ASN A 649 -11.37 -10.11 -4.94
N ARG A 650 -11.04 -9.77 -6.19
CA ARG A 650 -9.66 -9.71 -6.67
C ARG A 650 -9.29 -8.27 -6.99
N ASP A 651 -8.54 -7.69 -6.06
CA ASP A 651 -7.95 -6.36 -6.17
C ASP A 651 -6.62 -6.37 -5.41
N GLY A 652 -5.57 -5.85 -6.03
CA GLY A 652 -4.21 -5.80 -5.51
C GLY A 652 -3.18 -6.60 -6.32
N ARG A 653 -2.13 -7.05 -5.64
CA ARG A 653 -0.91 -7.62 -6.27
C ARG A 653 -1.22 -8.70 -7.32
N PRO A 654 -0.61 -8.66 -8.52
CA PRO A 654 -0.78 -9.67 -9.56
C PRO A 654 -0.01 -10.98 -9.30
N GLY A 655 0.35 -11.28 -8.05
CA GLY A 655 0.98 -12.54 -7.68
C GLY A 655 0.00 -13.72 -7.72
N ALA A 656 0.51 -14.93 -7.47
CA ALA A 656 -0.26 -16.17 -7.54
C ALA A 656 -1.14 -16.29 -6.30
N ILE A 657 -2.44 -16.54 -6.47
CA ILE A 657 -3.31 -16.87 -5.34
C ILE A 657 -2.84 -18.17 -4.72
N ASP A 658 -2.22 -18.10 -3.55
CA ASP A 658 -1.58 -19.26 -2.91
C ASP A 658 -2.35 -19.79 -1.71
N GLY A 659 -3.54 -19.25 -1.45
CA GLY A 659 -4.33 -19.67 -0.32
C GLY A 659 -5.47 -18.72 0.03
N ILE A 660 -6.12 -19.03 1.14
CA ILE A 660 -7.24 -18.27 1.69
C ILE A 660 -7.40 -18.53 3.18
N ALA A 661 -7.78 -17.51 3.95
CA ALA A 661 -8.04 -17.63 5.38
C ALA A 661 -9.55 -17.71 5.68
N VAL A 662 -9.98 -18.81 6.28
CA VAL A 662 -11.41 -19.13 6.51
C VAL A 662 -11.66 -19.71 7.90
N PRO A 663 -12.89 -19.65 8.44
CA PRO A 663 -13.24 -20.33 9.68
C PRO A 663 -13.18 -21.86 9.53
N THR A 664 -13.01 -22.56 10.66
CA THR A 664 -13.08 -24.02 10.76
C THR A 664 -14.34 -24.60 10.10
N ALA A 665 -15.46 -23.89 10.21
CA ALA A 665 -16.74 -24.28 9.61
C ALA A 665 -16.67 -24.50 8.09
N TRP A 666 -15.75 -23.86 7.38
CA TRP A 666 -15.63 -23.99 5.92
C TRP A 666 -14.47 -24.90 5.49
N LYS A 667 -13.74 -25.50 6.44
CA LYS A 667 -12.55 -26.33 6.17
C LYS A 667 -12.81 -27.43 5.15
N SER A 668 -13.97 -28.09 5.20
CA SER A 668 -14.35 -29.14 4.24
C SER A 668 -14.39 -28.62 2.79
N VAL A 669 -15.05 -27.47 2.58
CA VAL A 669 -15.22 -26.86 1.27
C VAL A 669 -13.88 -26.47 0.68
N PHE A 670 -13.05 -25.77 1.46
CA PHE A 670 -11.74 -25.30 1.00
C PHE A 670 -10.69 -26.42 0.93
N GLY A 671 -10.88 -27.52 1.66
CA GLY A 671 -10.10 -28.75 1.47
C GLY A 671 -10.29 -29.37 0.08
N ARG A 672 -11.49 -29.27 -0.51
CA ARG A 672 -11.72 -29.67 -1.92
C ARG A 672 -11.03 -28.73 -2.90
N VAL A 673 -10.97 -27.43 -2.59
CA VAL A 673 -10.21 -26.45 -3.39
C VAL A 673 -8.72 -26.77 -3.35
N GLU A 674 -8.15 -27.03 -2.16
CA GLU A 674 -6.76 -27.48 -2.02
C GLU A 674 -6.49 -28.75 -2.83
N GLN A 675 -7.35 -29.77 -2.69
CA GLN A 675 -7.21 -31.02 -3.42
C GLN A 675 -7.29 -30.78 -4.94
N ALA A 676 -8.21 -29.94 -5.40
CA ALA A 676 -8.34 -29.64 -6.81
C ALA A 676 -7.12 -28.90 -7.36
N LEU A 677 -6.49 -28.03 -6.56
CA LEU A 677 -5.31 -27.25 -6.90
C LEU A 677 -3.97 -27.97 -6.66
N GLN A 678 -4.02 -29.15 -6.01
CA GLN A 678 -2.83 -29.90 -5.64
C GLN A 678 -1.99 -30.23 -6.86
N ASP A 679 -0.70 -29.88 -6.78
CA ASP A 679 0.35 -30.20 -7.74
C ASP A 679 0.15 -29.65 -9.18
N ILE A 680 -0.87 -28.81 -9.43
CA ILE A 680 -1.13 -28.19 -10.74
C ILE A 680 0.08 -27.38 -11.23
N HIS A 681 0.74 -26.68 -10.31
CA HIS A 681 1.90 -25.87 -10.62
C HIS A 681 3.09 -26.30 -9.75
N PRO A 682 4.27 -26.55 -10.34
CA PRO A 682 5.43 -27.04 -9.60
C PRO A 682 5.96 -26.03 -8.57
N VAL A 683 5.61 -24.75 -8.75
CA VAL A 683 6.05 -23.64 -7.87
C VAL A 683 4.91 -23.11 -7.00
N PHE A 684 3.65 -23.17 -7.45
CA PHE A 684 2.55 -22.53 -6.73
C PHE A 684 1.75 -23.62 -6.01
N GLY A 685 1.43 -23.37 -4.74
CA GLY A 685 0.52 -24.20 -3.97
C GLY A 685 -0.73 -23.40 -3.63
N PHE A 686 -1.73 -24.08 -3.08
CA PHE A 686 -2.86 -23.43 -2.45
C PHE A 686 -3.01 -23.97 -1.04
N ALA A 687 -3.13 -23.10 -0.05
CA ALA A 687 -3.43 -23.50 1.32
C ALA A 687 -4.56 -22.70 1.97
N THR A 688 -5.45 -23.46 2.57
CA THR A 688 -6.43 -22.97 3.52
C THR A 688 -5.72 -22.78 4.86
N THR A 689 -5.92 -21.60 5.43
CA THR A 689 -5.54 -21.29 6.80
C THR A 689 -6.80 -21.12 7.62
N ILE A 690 -6.79 -21.67 8.83
CA ILE A 690 -7.92 -21.58 9.75
C ILE A 690 -7.79 -20.31 10.57
N ASN A 691 -8.84 -19.49 10.53
CA ASN A 691 -8.96 -18.29 11.35
C ASN A 691 -10.40 -18.16 11.85
N ASP A 692 -10.62 -18.62 13.07
CA ASP A 692 -11.90 -18.54 13.78
C ASP A 692 -12.09 -17.21 14.53
N VAL A 693 -11.14 -16.27 14.44
CA VAL A 693 -11.29 -14.95 15.06
C VAL A 693 -12.35 -14.16 14.27
N PRO A 694 -13.48 -13.77 14.91
CA PRO A 694 -14.52 -13.00 14.24
C PRO A 694 -13.99 -11.64 13.81
N ARG A 695 -14.26 -11.28 12.55
CA ARG A 695 -13.82 -10.03 11.91
C ARG A 695 -14.70 -8.86 12.32
N ASP A 696 -14.13 -7.66 12.32
CA ASP A 696 -14.87 -6.43 12.57
C ASP A 696 -15.28 -5.79 11.25
N ALA A 697 -16.53 -5.97 10.84
CA ALA A 697 -17.05 -5.42 9.58
C ALA A 697 -16.98 -3.89 9.53
N SER A 698 -17.09 -3.20 10.69
CA SER A 698 -17.02 -1.73 10.73
C SER A 698 -15.65 -1.20 10.30
N LYS A 699 -14.60 -2.02 10.42
CA LYS A 699 -13.25 -1.65 9.99
C LYS A 699 -13.06 -1.74 8.48
N ALA A 700 -13.93 -2.46 7.76
CA ALA A 700 -13.81 -2.66 6.32
C ALA A 700 -13.94 -1.35 5.53
N MET A 701 -14.61 -0.33 6.07
CA MET A 701 -14.84 0.95 5.40
C MET A 701 -13.77 2.01 5.63
N HIS A 702 -12.74 1.75 6.44
CA HIS A 702 -11.67 2.72 6.67
C HIS A 702 -10.95 3.03 5.35
N ALA A 703 -10.58 4.28 5.09
CA ALA A 703 -10.01 4.75 3.81
C ALA A 703 -8.67 4.10 3.38
N ARG A 704 -8.12 3.16 4.17
CA ARG A 704 -6.94 2.35 3.86
C ARG A 704 -7.23 0.83 3.92
N ALA A 705 -8.49 0.46 4.05
CA ALA A 705 -8.93 -0.92 4.23
C ALA A 705 -10.03 -1.27 3.22
N GLY A 706 -9.89 -2.46 2.63
CA GLY A 706 -10.89 -3.05 1.73
C GLY A 706 -10.98 -2.39 0.35
N SER A 707 -11.64 -3.10 -0.56
CA SER A 707 -12.00 -2.68 -1.92
C SER A 707 -13.53 -2.78 -2.03
N ASP A 708 -14.10 -3.16 -3.16
CA ASP A 708 -15.54 -3.37 -3.37
C ASP A 708 -16.17 -4.33 -2.33
N ASP A 709 -15.42 -5.33 -1.85
CA ASP A 709 -15.85 -6.28 -0.82
C ASP A 709 -16.17 -5.63 0.53
N ALA A 710 -15.64 -4.44 0.80
CA ALA A 710 -15.93 -3.70 2.03
C ALA A 710 -17.42 -3.38 2.14
N VAL A 711 -18.08 -3.07 1.02
CA VAL A 711 -19.52 -2.78 0.97
C VAL A 711 -20.32 -4.00 1.41
N PHE A 712 -19.99 -5.18 0.87
CA PHE A 712 -20.66 -6.44 1.21
C PHE A 712 -20.43 -6.85 2.66
N SER A 713 -19.23 -6.56 3.19
CA SER A 713 -18.89 -6.81 4.60
C SER A 713 -19.82 -6.06 5.56
N LEU A 714 -20.21 -4.82 5.24
CA LEU A 714 -21.17 -4.04 6.03
C LEU A 714 -22.55 -4.67 6.10
N HIS A 715 -22.93 -5.41 5.06
CA HIS A 715 -24.20 -6.14 4.98
C HIS A 715 -24.09 -7.58 5.53
N GLY A 716 -22.98 -7.92 6.19
CA GLY A 716 -22.76 -9.23 6.79
C GLY A 716 -22.54 -10.37 5.78
N VAL A 717 -22.28 -10.04 4.51
CA VAL A 717 -21.87 -11.00 3.48
C VAL A 717 -20.42 -11.40 3.75
N PRO A 718 -20.08 -12.69 3.85
CA PRO A 718 -18.70 -13.08 4.14
C PRO A 718 -17.75 -12.80 2.97
N THR A 719 -16.63 -12.12 3.26
CA THR A 719 -15.64 -11.68 2.27
C THR A 719 -14.21 -12.20 2.55
N PRO A 720 -13.97 -13.52 2.48
CA PRO A 720 -12.64 -14.05 2.72
C PRO A 720 -11.65 -13.55 1.66
N LYS A 721 -10.43 -13.26 2.11
CA LYS A 721 -9.35 -12.71 1.29
C LYS A 721 -8.40 -13.81 0.86
N PHE A 722 -8.11 -13.88 -0.45
CA PHE A 722 -7.03 -14.69 -0.96
C PHE A 722 -5.68 -14.19 -0.42
N THR A 723 -4.80 -15.12 -0.08
CA THR A 723 -3.38 -14.84 0.06
C THR A 723 -2.71 -14.88 -1.31
N VAL A 724 -1.61 -14.17 -1.45
CA VAL A 724 -0.94 -13.98 -2.74
C VAL A 724 0.56 -14.13 -2.57
N LEU A 725 1.15 -15.06 -3.31
CA LEU A 725 2.59 -15.26 -3.41
C LEU A 725 3.17 -14.42 -4.57
N GLY A 726 4.23 -13.69 -4.30
CA GLY A 726 5.04 -13.03 -5.33
C GLY A 726 5.70 -11.74 -4.85
N ASP A 727 6.72 -11.29 -5.59
CA ASP A 727 7.55 -10.12 -5.23
C ASP A 727 7.07 -8.80 -5.84
N PHE A 728 5.84 -8.74 -6.36
CA PHE A 728 5.33 -7.54 -7.04
C PHE A 728 5.28 -6.35 -6.06
N ASP A 729 6.02 -5.30 -6.39
CA ASP A 729 6.07 -4.05 -5.64
C ASP A 729 4.86 -3.16 -5.99
N TYR A 730 3.73 -3.46 -5.36
CA TYR A 730 2.48 -2.76 -5.61
C TYR A 730 2.56 -1.28 -5.25
N ALA A 731 3.26 -0.93 -4.17
CA ALA A 731 3.36 0.45 -3.70
C ALA A 731 4.09 1.35 -4.71
N ARG A 732 5.02 0.78 -5.47
CA ARG A 732 5.70 1.48 -6.57
C ARG A 732 4.81 1.64 -7.80
N VAL A 733 3.84 0.77 -8.02
CA VAL A 733 3.06 0.76 -9.28
C VAL A 733 1.73 1.50 -9.13
N HIS A 734 1.02 1.24 -8.03
CA HIS A 734 -0.32 1.74 -7.73
C HIS A 734 -0.47 3.24 -7.97
N HIS A 735 -1.42 3.61 -8.83
CA HIS A 735 -1.76 4.98 -9.22
C HIS A 735 -0.62 5.81 -9.85
N THR A 736 0.43 5.15 -10.33
CA THR A 736 1.57 5.82 -10.98
C THR A 736 1.56 5.57 -12.49
N VAL A 737 2.41 6.31 -13.21
CA VAL A 737 2.68 6.07 -14.64
C VAL A 737 3.33 4.71 -14.91
N LEU A 738 3.72 3.95 -13.88
CA LEU A 738 4.22 2.59 -14.01
C LEU A 738 3.14 1.52 -13.89
N ASP A 739 1.88 1.87 -13.69
CA ASP A 739 0.81 0.88 -13.76
C ASP A 739 0.53 0.45 -15.20
N THR A 740 1.39 -0.42 -15.73
CA THR A 740 1.38 -0.85 -17.12
C THR A 740 1.44 -2.36 -17.29
N TYR A 741 1.00 -2.83 -18.47
CA TYR A 741 0.99 -4.25 -18.83
C TYR A 741 2.38 -4.89 -18.66
N GLU A 742 3.44 -4.18 -19.03
CA GLU A 742 4.83 -4.64 -18.98
C GLU A 742 5.28 -4.94 -17.55
N ASN A 743 4.76 -4.23 -16.55
CA ASN A 743 5.09 -4.50 -15.15
C ASN A 743 4.38 -5.74 -14.62
N VAL A 744 3.21 -6.09 -15.18
CA VAL A 744 2.47 -7.33 -14.84
C VAL A 744 2.96 -8.53 -15.65
N LEU A 745 3.48 -8.33 -16.86
CA LEU A 745 3.90 -9.39 -17.79
C LEU A 745 4.84 -10.47 -17.19
N PRO A 746 5.82 -10.14 -16.33
CA PRO A 746 6.62 -11.15 -15.64
C PRO A 746 5.78 -12.12 -14.81
N PHE A 747 4.61 -11.71 -14.32
CA PHE A 747 3.72 -12.50 -13.47
C PHE A 747 2.64 -13.26 -14.26
N ARG A 748 2.79 -13.42 -15.59
CA ARG A 748 1.81 -14.10 -16.45
C ARG A 748 1.36 -15.48 -15.94
N SER A 749 2.28 -16.30 -15.44
CA SER A 749 1.96 -17.64 -14.92
C SER A 749 1.22 -17.57 -13.59
N ALA A 750 1.52 -16.55 -12.78
CA ALA A 750 0.82 -16.29 -11.53
C ALA A 750 -0.63 -15.82 -11.78
N GLN A 751 -0.85 -14.99 -12.80
CA GLN A 751 -2.19 -14.59 -13.26
C GLN A 751 -2.98 -15.80 -13.79
N GLN A 752 -2.36 -16.63 -14.63
CA GLN A 752 -2.96 -17.88 -15.10
C GLN A 752 -3.37 -18.80 -13.94
N TYR A 753 -2.47 -19.05 -12.97
CA TYR A 753 -2.78 -19.88 -11.80
C TYR A 753 -3.92 -19.28 -10.97
N SER A 754 -3.91 -17.97 -10.78
CA SER A 754 -4.95 -17.26 -10.02
C SER A 754 -6.34 -17.40 -10.65
N ALA A 755 -6.45 -17.37 -11.99
CA ALA A 755 -7.72 -17.60 -12.67
C ALA A 755 -8.27 -19.01 -12.43
N ILE A 756 -7.41 -20.04 -12.40
CA ILE A 756 -7.79 -21.42 -12.06
C ILE A 756 -8.25 -21.48 -10.59
N ALA A 757 -7.50 -20.86 -9.68
CA ALA A 757 -7.82 -20.84 -8.26
C ALA A 757 -9.16 -20.15 -7.97
N ILE A 758 -9.44 -19.02 -8.64
CA ILE A 758 -10.73 -18.32 -8.54
C ILE A 758 -11.87 -19.21 -9.05
N ALA A 759 -11.72 -19.81 -10.24
CA ALA A 759 -12.75 -20.67 -10.83
C ALA A 759 -13.07 -21.88 -9.93
N LEU A 760 -12.06 -22.57 -9.43
CA LEU A 760 -12.23 -23.72 -8.53
C LEU A 760 -12.83 -23.31 -7.19
N THR A 761 -12.37 -22.20 -6.61
CA THR A 761 -12.95 -21.69 -5.36
C THR A 761 -14.42 -21.39 -5.53
N ALA A 762 -14.81 -20.66 -6.58
CA ALA A 762 -16.20 -20.35 -6.86
C ALA A 762 -17.03 -21.63 -7.10
N TYR A 763 -16.50 -22.59 -7.88
CA TYR A 763 -17.17 -23.85 -8.18
C TYR A 763 -17.38 -24.72 -6.94
N GLU A 764 -16.36 -24.93 -6.12
CA GLU A 764 -16.44 -25.78 -4.92
C GLU A 764 -17.34 -25.19 -3.85
N VAL A 765 -17.32 -23.86 -3.66
CA VAL A 765 -18.24 -23.15 -2.77
C VAL A 765 -19.68 -23.25 -3.31
N ALA A 766 -19.88 -23.06 -4.61
CA ALA A 766 -21.21 -23.14 -5.21
C ALA A 766 -21.81 -24.55 -5.12
N ASN A 767 -20.99 -25.60 -5.15
CA ASN A 767 -21.41 -27.00 -5.08
C ASN A 767 -21.38 -27.60 -3.67
N ALA A 768 -20.92 -26.86 -2.66
CA ALA A 768 -20.82 -27.34 -1.30
C ALA A 768 -22.16 -27.91 -0.80
N PRO A 769 -22.24 -29.20 -0.43
CA PRO A 769 -23.42 -29.75 0.25
C PRO A 769 -23.58 -29.20 1.66
N GLU A 770 -22.50 -28.70 2.26
CA GLU A 770 -22.51 -28.08 3.57
C GLU A 770 -23.19 -26.71 3.55
N GLU A 771 -23.72 -26.31 4.70
CA GLU A 771 -24.15 -24.93 4.91
C GLU A 771 -22.92 -24.03 5.07
N ILE A 772 -22.79 -23.01 4.20
CA ILE A 772 -21.75 -21.99 4.33
C ILE A 772 -22.26 -20.94 5.32
N SER A 773 -22.24 -21.31 6.60
CA SER A 773 -22.82 -20.45 7.64
C SER A 773 -22.06 -19.14 7.76
N ARG A 774 -22.80 -18.02 7.82
CA ARG A 774 -22.27 -16.68 8.11
C ARG A 774 -21.99 -16.47 9.61
N LYS A 775 -22.53 -17.35 10.47
CA LYS A 775 -22.50 -17.19 11.92
C LYS A 775 -21.06 -17.20 12.44
N GLY A 776 -20.70 -16.17 13.20
CA GLY A 776 -19.36 -16.03 13.79
C GLY A 776 -18.29 -15.53 12.82
N TYR A 777 -18.60 -15.30 11.54
CA TYR A 777 -17.62 -14.74 10.60
C TYR A 777 -17.28 -13.28 10.92
N TYR A 778 -18.30 -12.46 11.16
CA TYR A 778 -18.17 -11.12 11.72
C TYR A 778 -18.60 -11.12 13.19
N ARG A 779 -18.02 -10.20 13.96
CA ARG A 779 -18.49 -9.83 15.30
C ARG A 779 -19.91 -9.29 15.17
N VAL A 780 -20.76 -9.65 16.13
CA VAL A 780 -22.06 -9.00 16.27
C VAL A 780 -21.80 -7.51 16.50
N ALA A 781 -22.29 -6.66 15.61
CA ALA A 781 -22.17 -5.22 15.79
C ALA A 781 -22.84 -4.84 17.12
N PRO A 782 -22.20 -4.02 17.97
CA PRO A 782 -22.93 -3.46 19.10
C PRO A 782 -24.15 -2.70 18.55
N PRO A 783 -25.30 -2.71 19.28
CA PRO A 783 -26.47 -1.95 18.85
C PRO A 783 -26.06 -0.50 18.60
N ALA A 784 -26.45 0.05 17.44
CA ALA A 784 -26.14 1.41 17.05
C ALA A 784 -26.58 2.37 18.17
N GLN A 785 -25.65 3.18 18.69
CA GLN A 785 -25.95 4.31 19.57
C GLN A 785 -26.18 5.57 18.74
#